data_AF-H0EEN6-F1
#
_entry.id   AF-H0EEN6-F1
#
_cell.length_a   1.000
_cell.length_b   1.000
_cell.length_c   1.000
_cell.angle_alpha   90.00
_cell.angle_beta   90.00
_cell.angle_gamma   90.00
#
_symmetry.space_group_name_H-M   'P 1'
#
loop_
_entity.id
_entity.type
_entity.pdbx_description
1 polymer ?
#
loop_
_entity_poly.entity_id
_entity_poly.type
_entity_poly.pdbx_seq_one_letter_code
_entity_poly.pdbx_strand_id
1 'polypeptide(L)'
;MSNTETTRERRPSTSAPISDLQGPVGPGFSRPKHKRTFTGFGAGEIKSVEASIPEPQREAWKKFQAHGFRDKDEFERDTVRHVETTLARSMFNCDETAAYAATSLAFRDRLITQWNRTQQRQTFSDTKRIYYLSLEFLMGRALDNAMLNVGAKAIAKDGLADLGFRIEDIIAQEHDAALGNGGLGRLAACFLDSMASLNFPAWGYGLRYRYGIFKQEIVDGYQVEVPDYWLDFNPWEFPRHDIVVDIQFYGNVRKYQNDQGKNVVTWEGGEIVKAVAYDVPIPGFDTPSTNNLRLWSSKAASGEFDFQKFNSGDYESSVADQQRAETISAVLYPNDNLERGKELRLKQQYFWVAASLYDIVRRFKKSKRAWSEFPEQVAIQLNDTHPTLAIVELQRILIDLEGLEWDEAWKIVTKTFGYTNHTVLPEALEKWSVPLFQNLLPRHLQIIYEINLFFLQLVEKKFPKEREILGRVSIIEESQPKMVRMAYLAIVGSHKVNGVAELHSDLIKTTIFKDFVRIFGPDKFTNVTNGITPRRWLHQANPRLSELIASKTGGIGFLKDLTLLNELENFADDKEFKKEWAEIKYANKVRLAKHIKTTTGVTVNPAALFDIQVKRIHEYKRQQMNIFGVIHRYLTIKNMSAEERKKLAPRVSIFGGKAAPGYWMAKTIIHLVNSVGSVVNNDKDVGDLLKVIFLEDYNVSKAEMIIPASDISEHISTAGTEASGTSNMKFVLNGGLIIGTCDGANIEITREIGESNIFLFGNLAEDVEDLRHAHNYGDHSMDPDLVKVFEAIKSNMFGDAGSFGALVGAIEDHGDYYLVSDDFHSYIQTQELVDEAYKNQDEWISKCIQSVARMGFFSSDRCINEYAESIWNIEPLQPESKNGLPKSEL
;
A
#
# COMPACT_ATOMS: atom_id res chain seq x y z
N MET A 1 -27.24 -25.11 75.90
CA MET A 1 -28.66 -24.89 75.54
C MET A 1 -28.79 -23.47 75.01
N SER A 2 -29.45 -23.34 73.87
CA SER A 2 -29.85 -22.14 73.10
C SER A 2 -28.77 -21.09 72.75
N ASN A 3 -28.30 -21.14 71.50
CA ASN A 3 -28.35 -20.01 70.58
C ASN A 3 -28.05 -20.52 69.17
N THR A 4 -29.06 -20.54 68.31
CA THR A 4 -28.97 -20.97 66.91
C THR A 4 -28.41 -19.86 66.05
N GLU A 5 -27.15 -20.02 65.62
CA GLU A 5 -26.51 -19.25 64.57
C GLU A 5 -27.18 -19.53 63.22
N THR A 6 -27.57 -18.48 62.51
CA THR A 6 -28.00 -18.54 61.11
C THR A 6 -27.00 -17.80 60.23
N THR A 7 -26.63 -18.49 59.15
CA THR A 7 -25.63 -18.18 58.14
C THR A 7 -25.93 -16.88 57.39
N ARG A 8 -24.93 -15.98 57.32
CA ARG A 8 -24.96 -14.75 56.50
C ARG A 8 -24.75 -15.09 55.02
N GLU A 9 -25.80 -15.02 54.21
CA GLU A 9 -25.68 -14.91 52.76
C GLU A 9 -25.27 -13.47 52.39
N ARG A 10 -24.07 -13.30 51.79
CA ARG A 10 -23.66 -12.04 51.16
C ARG A 10 -24.36 -11.92 49.79
N ARG A 11 -25.33 -11.01 49.70
CA ARG A 11 -25.89 -10.56 48.42
C ARG A 11 -24.82 -9.82 47.60
N PRO A 12 -24.77 -10.00 46.27
CA PRO A 12 -23.88 -9.23 45.41
C PRO A 12 -24.25 -7.75 45.47
N SER A 13 -23.23 -6.91 45.61
CA SER A 13 -23.32 -5.44 45.56
C SER A 13 -23.93 -5.01 44.22
N THR A 14 -25.22 -4.71 44.22
CA THR A 14 -25.85 -3.90 43.18
C THR A 14 -25.10 -2.57 43.11
N SER A 15 -24.50 -2.32 41.96
CA SER A 15 -23.98 -1.02 41.55
C SER A 15 -24.89 0.09 42.07
N ALA A 16 -24.30 1.04 42.79
CA ALA A 16 -24.98 2.28 43.11
C ALA A 16 -25.51 2.88 41.79
N PRO A 17 -26.77 3.33 41.74
CA PRO A 17 -27.23 4.07 40.58
C PRO A 17 -26.33 5.29 40.47
N ILE A 18 -25.67 5.44 39.31
CA ILE A 18 -25.14 6.73 38.89
C ILE A 18 -26.36 7.63 38.80
N SER A 19 -26.66 8.33 39.89
CA SER A 19 -27.62 9.41 39.89
C SER A 19 -27.13 10.38 38.83
N ASP A 20 -27.92 10.52 37.77
CA ASP A 20 -27.92 11.68 36.91
C ASP A 20 -27.89 12.92 37.81
N LEU A 21 -26.73 13.55 37.97
CA LEU A 21 -26.59 14.88 38.55
C LEU A 21 -27.21 15.87 37.54
N GLN A 22 -28.53 15.87 37.45
CA GLN A 22 -29.34 16.92 36.83
C GLN A 22 -29.54 18.03 37.86
N GLY A 23 -28.53 18.87 38.03
CA GLY A 23 -28.62 20.08 38.84
C GLY A 23 -27.54 21.09 38.42
N PRO A 24 -27.84 22.40 38.41
CA PRO A 24 -26.83 23.42 38.19
C PRO A 24 -25.81 23.39 39.34
N VAL A 25 -24.52 23.47 39.00
CA VAL A 25 -23.47 23.65 40.00
C VAL A 25 -23.54 25.11 40.44
N GLY A 26 -24.36 25.39 41.45
CA GLY A 26 -24.57 26.73 42.02
C GLY A 26 -25.60 27.61 41.28
N PRO A 27 -26.06 28.70 41.92
CA PRO A 27 -27.03 29.60 41.32
C PRO A 27 -26.41 30.34 40.13
N GLY A 28 -26.94 30.13 38.92
CA GLY A 28 -26.60 30.91 37.72
C GLY A 28 -25.77 30.21 36.65
N PHE A 29 -25.33 28.97 36.83
CA PHE A 29 -24.55 28.23 35.82
C PHE A 29 -25.33 27.03 35.24
N SER A 30 -25.80 27.15 34.00
CA SER A 30 -26.17 25.98 33.18
C SER A 30 -24.90 25.42 32.53
N ARG A 31 -24.60 24.13 32.72
CA ARG A 31 -23.50 23.48 31.98
C ARG A 31 -23.81 23.55 30.48
N PRO A 32 -22.90 24.07 29.63
CA PRO A 32 -22.99 23.79 28.21
C PRO A 32 -22.95 22.26 28.05
N LYS A 33 -23.94 21.69 27.37
CA LYS A 33 -23.96 20.25 27.08
C LYS A 33 -23.00 19.97 25.93
N HIS A 34 -21.69 20.11 26.16
CA HIS A 34 -20.67 19.72 25.19
C HIS A 34 -20.83 18.21 24.93
N LYS A 35 -21.43 17.85 23.79
CA LYS A 35 -21.50 16.48 23.31
C LYS A 35 -20.47 16.31 22.21
N ARG A 36 -19.53 15.38 22.38
CA ARG A 36 -18.54 15.09 21.35
C ARG A 36 -19.20 14.45 20.13
N THR A 37 -18.90 14.97 18.95
CA THR A 37 -19.19 14.33 17.68
C THR A 37 -17.88 13.78 17.10
N PHE A 38 -17.87 12.53 16.63
CA PHE A 38 -16.62 11.88 16.19
C PHE A 38 -15.96 12.51 14.94
N THR A 39 -16.71 13.29 14.16
CA THR A 39 -16.31 13.80 12.83
C THR A 39 -16.76 15.24 12.58
N GLY A 40 -17.21 15.96 13.62
CA GLY A 40 -17.76 17.32 13.48
C GLY A 40 -19.28 17.41 13.61
N PHE A 41 -19.79 18.65 13.61
CA PHE A 41 -21.19 19.02 13.75
C PHE A 41 -21.81 19.43 12.41
N GLY A 42 -23.08 19.08 12.18
CA GLY A 42 -23.81 19.59 11.02
C GLY A 42 -24.13 21.09 11.12
N ALA A 43 -24.52 21.72 10.01
CA ALA A 43 -24.76 23.16 9.94
C ALA A 43 -25.82 23.71 10.94
N GLY A 44 -26.86 22.93 11.23
CA GLY A 44 -27.87 23.29 12.24
C GLY A 44 -27.40 23.05 13.68
N GLU A 45 -26.56 22.03 13.90
CA GLU A 45 -26.05 21.66 15.22
C GLU A 45 -25.00 22.66 15.70
N ILE A 46 -24.08 23.09 14.82
CA ILE A 46 -22.98 23.98 15.20
C ILE A 46 -23.50 25.33 15.72
N LYS A 47 -24.53 25.91 15.07
CA LYS A 47 -25.17 27.16 15.53
C LYS A 47 -25.86 27.00 16.89
N SER A 48 -26.51 25.87 17.11
CA SER A 48 -27.18 25.55 18.38
C SER A 48 -26.15 25.36 19.51
N VAL A 49 -25.06 24.64 19.23
CA VAL A 49 -23.95 24.44 20.17
C VAL A 49 -23.28 25.77 20.50
N GLU A 50 -22.93 26.57 19.49
CA GLU A 50 -22.29 27.87 19.69
C GLU A 50 -23.17 28.82 20.53
N ALA A 51 -24.46 28.93 20.20
CA ALA A 51 -25.42 29.75 20.96
C ALA A 51 -25.60 29.27 22.41
N SER A 52 -25.34 27.99 22.70
CA SER A 52 -25.40 27.43 24.05
C SER A 52 -24.18 27.75 24.93
N ILE A 53 -23.08 28.25 24.34
CA ILE A 53 -21.84 28.56 25.06
C ILE A 53 -21.78 30.07 25.34
N PRO A 54 -21.76 30.49 26.62
CA PRO A 54 -21.65 31.89 27.01
C PRO A 54 -20.46 32.60 26.34
N GLU A 55 -20.63 33.86 25.93
CA GLU A 55 -19.59 34.66 25.25
C GLU A 55 -18.25 34.66 25.99
N PRO A 56 -18.18 34.86 27.32
CA PRO A 56 -16.88 34.87 28.01
C PRO A 56 -16.15 33.52 27.92
N GLN A 57 -16.88 32.42 27.81
CA GLN A 57 -16.30 31.08 27.63
C GLN A 57 -15.78 30.94 26.19
N ARG A 58 -16.57 31.35 25.18
CA ARG A 58 -16.12 31.34 23.77
C ARG A 58 -14.85 32.17 23.58
N GLU A 59 -14.80 33.37 24.14
CA GLU A 59 -13.61 34.23 24.07
C GLU A 59 -12.39 33.61 24.76
N ALA A 60 -12.58 32.92 25.89
CA ALA A 60 -11.49 32.17 26.54
C ALA A 60 -10.94 31.05 25.64
N TRP A 61 -11.81 30.28 24.98
CA TRP A 61 -11.40 29.25 24.03
C TRP A 61 -10.70 29.82 22.79
N LYS A 62 -11.25 30.89 22.18
CA LYS A 62 -10.64 31.56 21.03
C LYS A 62 -9.25 32.11 21.35
N LYS A 63 -9.08 32.71 22.53
CA LYS A 63 -7.81 33.30 22.98
C LYS A 63 -6.67 32.28 23.05
N PHE A 64 -6.96 31.04 23.45
CA PHE A 64 -5.95 29.98 23.63
C PHE A 64 -6.03 28.89 22.56
N GLN A 65 -6.69 29.18 21.43
CA GLN A 65 -6.80 28.22 20.32
C GLN A 65 -5.41 27.95 19.73
N ALA A 66 -5.07 26.67 19.60
CA ALA A 66 -3.81 26.28 18.99
C ALA A 66 -3.76 26.66 17.50
N HIS A 67 -2.61 27.13 17.05
CA HIS A 67 -2.29 27.34 15.64
C HIS A 67 -0.98 26.62 15.32
N GLY A 68 -0.82 26.20 14.06
CA GLY A 68 0.49 25.71 13.61
C GLY A 68 1.51 26.84 13.63
N PHE A 69 2.77 26.49 13.86
CA PHE A 69 3.90 27.42 13.72
C PHE A 69 3.95 28.03 12.32
N ARG A 70 4.36 29.30 12.25
CA ARG A 70 4.41 30.11 11.02
C ARG A 70 5.82 30.51 10.62
N ASP A 71 6.72 30.53 11.58
CA ASP A 71 8.11 30.90 11.42
C ASP A 71 9.01 29.96 12.24
N LYS A 72 10.31 30.22 12.16
CA LYS A 72 11.36 29.44 12.80
C LYS A 72 11.25 29.46 14.33
N ASP A 73 11.05 30.63 14.93
CA ASP A 73 10.99 30.80 16.39
C ASP A 73 9.77 30.07 16.99
N GLU A 74 8.63 30.08 16.31
CA GLU A 74 7.45 29.31 16.71
C GLU A 74 7.71 27.80 16.60
N PHE A 75 8.40 27.34 15.55
CA PHE A 75 8.76 25.93 15.38
C PHE A 75 9.74 25.45 16.47
N GLU A 76 10.76 26.24 16.77
CA GLU A 76 11.73 25.95 17.83
C GLU A 76 11.03 25.84 19.17
N ARG A 77 10.15 26.80 19.49
CA ARG A 77 9.36 26.79 20.72
C ARG A 77 8.50 25.52 20.84
N ASP A 78 7.80 25.14 19.77
CA ASP A 78 6.93 23.96 19.78
C ASP A 78 7.75 22.67 19.91
N THR A 79 8.89 22.59 19.24
CA THR A 79 9.83 21.45 19.33
C THR A 79 10.42 21.34 20.74
N VAL A 80 10.98 22.41 21.29
CA VAL A 80 11.53 22.43 22.66
C VAL A 80 10.45 22.11 23.69
N ARG A 81 9.22 22.64 23.52
CA ARG A 81 8.08 22.28 24.36
C ARG A 81 7.86 20.77 24.37
N HIS A 82 7.90 20.08 23.23
CA HIS A 82 7.74 18.63 23.21
C HIS A 82 8.92 17.89 23.85
N VAL A 83 10.16 18.37 23.66
CA VAL A 83 11.34 17.83 24.36
C VAL A 83 11.14 17.89 25.87
N GLU A 84 10.76 19.05 26.41
CA GLU A 84 10.66 19.27 27.86
C GLU A 84 9.41 18.64 28.48
N THR A 85 8.27 18.72 27.79
CA THR A 85 6.97 18.36 28.41
C THR A 85 6.45 17.00 27.98
N THR A 86 6.61 16.63 26.71
CA THR A 86 6.06 15.36 26.19
C THR A 86 7.05 14.23 26.38
N LEU A 87 8.32 14.48 26.10
CA LEU A 87 9.39 13.50 26.22
C LEU A 87 10.06 13.51 27.61
N ALA A 88 9.73 14.48 28.46
CA ALA A 88 10.33 14.66 29.78
C ALA A 88 11.88 14.69 29.74
N ARG A 89 12.43 15.36 28.72
CA ARG A 89 13.86 15.54 28.49
C ARG A 89 14.25 17.02 28.62
N SER A 90 15.52 17.33 28.37
CA SER A 90 16.09 18.67 28.44
C SER A 90 17.16 18.83 27.35
N MET A 91 17.71 20.04 27.22
CA MET A 91 18.85 20.27 26.31
C MET A 91 20.06 19.37 26.59
N PHE A 92 20.22 18.85 27.82
CA PHE A 92 21.36 18.03 28.22
C PHE A 92 21.27 16.56 27.77
N ASN A 93 20.08 16.09 27.39
CA ASN A 93 19.83 14.69 27.01
C ASN A 93 18.86 14.56 25.81
N CYS A 94 18.81 15.59 24.97
CA CYS A 94 18.10 15.54 23.69
C CYS A 94 19.03 14.94 22.62
N ASP A 95 18.92 13.62 22.41
CA ASP A 95 19.55 12.92 21.29
C ASP A 95 18.73 13.08 19.99
N GLU A 96 19.25 12.56 18.88
CA GLU A 96 18.58 12.61 17.58
C GLU A 96 17.19 11.95 17.60
N THR A 97 17.02 10.86 18.33
CA THR A 97 15.74 10.17 18.47
C THR A 97 14.70 11.05 19.19
N ALA A 98 15.10 11.75 20.27
CA ALA A 98 14.23 12.70 20.96
C ALA A 98 13.93 13.93 20.10
N ALA A 99 14.91 14.44 19.35
CA ALA A 99 14.70 15.54 18.42
C ALA A 99 13.74 15.14 17.28
N TYR A 100 13.85 13.92 16.74
CA TYR A 100 12.89 13.34 15.80
C TYR A 100 11.48 13.24 16.40
N ALA A 101 11.37 12.70 17.61
CA ALA A 101 10.10 12.58 18.29
C ALA A 101 9.45 13.96 18.50
N ALA A 102 10.19 14.94 19.01
CA ALA A 102 9.70 16.28 19.27
C ALA A 102 9.32 17.02 17.98
N THR A 103 10.14 16.92 16.93
CA THR A 103 9.84 17.51 15.61
C THR A 103 8.57 16.91 15.02
N SER A 104 8.44 15.59 15.04
CA SER A 104 7.26 14.90 14.52
C SER A 104 6.00 15.27 15.29
N LEU A 105 6.09 15.41 16.61
CA LEU A 105 4.99 15.88 17.45
C LEU A 105 4.57 17.33 17.14
N ALA A 106 5.53 18.24 16.91
CA ALA A 106 5.25 19.62 16.50
C ALA A 106 4.50 19.67 15.15
N PHE A 107 4.94 18.88 14.17
CA PHE A 107 4.23 18.75 12.90
C PHE A 107 2.86 18.08 13.06
N ARG A 108 2.76 17.04 13.90
CA ARG A 108 1.49 16.38 14.18
C ARG A 108 0.47 17.33 14.80
N ASP A 109 0.86 18.19 15.73
CA ASP A 109 -0.04 19.18 16.33
C ASP A 109 -0.64 20.10 15.25
N ARG A 110 0.20 20.57 14.31
CA ARG A 110 -0.26 21.30 13.12
C ARG A 110 -1.23 20.46 12.29
N LEU A 111 -0.90 19.22 11.98
CA LEU A 111 -1.75 18.32 11.18
C LEU A 111 -3.09 18.02 11.86
N ILE A 112 -3.12 17.84 13.18
CA ILE A 112 -4.37 17.59 13.94
C ILE A 112 -5.31 18.79 13.82
N THR A 113 -4.80 20.02 13.91
CA THR A 113 -5.66 21.20 13.75
C THR A 113 -6.27 21.28 12.34
N GLN A 114 -5.50 20.97 11.30
CA GLN A 114 -5.99 20.95 9.91
C GLN A 114 -6.90 19.76 9.62
N TRP A 115 -6.62 18.59 10.21
CA TRP A 115 -7.48 17.41 10.15
C TRP A 115 -8.84 17.71 10.77
N ASN A 116 -8.89 18.30 11.97
CA ASN A 116 -10.15 18.68 12.63
C ASN A 116 -10.98 19.62 11.74
N ARG A 117 -10.35 20.65 11.16
CA ARG A 117 -11.01 21.59 10.23
C ARG A 117 -11.50 20.90 8.96
N THR A 118 -10.69 20.03 8.38
CA THR A 118 -11.06 19.25 7.19
C THR A 118 -12.26 18.35 7.48
N GLN A 119 -12.26 17.62 8.60
CA GLN A 119 -13.38 16.75 8.99
C GLN A 119 -14.65 17.57 9.25
N GLN A 120 -14.52 18.70 9.97
CA GLN A 120 -15.64 19.60 10.23
C GLN A 120 -16.22 20.16 8.93
N ARG A 121 -15.37 20.59 7.97
CA ARG A 121 -15.82 21.08 6.67
C ARG A 121 -16.57 20.02 5.88
N GLN A 122 -16.03 18.80 5.82
CA GLN A 122 -16.67 17.66 5.14
C GLN A 122 -18.00 17.27 5.81
N THR A 123 -18.13 17.42 7.13
CA THR A 123 -19.39 17.15 7.84
C THR A 123 -20.39 18.28 7.71
N PHE A 124 -19.92 19.53 7.63
CA PHE A 124 -20.76 20.69 7.37
C PHE A 124 -21.32 20.68 5.93
N SER A 125 -20.49 20.32 4.95
CA SER A 125 -20.87 20.27 3.53
C SER A 125 -21.77 19.09 3.18
N ASP A 126 -21.71 18.00 3.96
CA ASP A 126 -22.48 16.76 3.77
C ASP A 126 -22.42 16.25 2.32
N THR A 127 -21.22 16.28 1.76
CA THR A 127 -20.91 15.81 0.40
C THR A 127 -20.58 14.33 0.40
N LYS A 128 -20.72 13.70 -0.77
CA LYS A 128 -20.27 12.33 -1.02
C LYS A 128 -18.82 12.13 -0.55
N ARG A 129 -18.50 10.94 -0.04
CA ARG A 129 -17.16 10.58 0.45
C ARG A 129 -16.66 9.28 -0.16
N ILE A 130 -15.34 9.22 -0.37
CA ILE A 130 -14.62 8.04 -0.83
C ILE A 130 -14.06 7.27 0.38
N TYR A 131 -14.25 5.96 0.38
CA TYR A 131 -13.59 5.04 1.30
C TYR A 131 -12.78 4.02 0.53
N TYR A 132 -11.46 4.14 0.64
CA TYR A 132 -10.53 3.26 -0.03
C TYR A 132 -10.12 2.13 0.92
N LEU A 133 -10.58 0.91 0.62
CA LEU A 133 -10.30 -0.27 1.42
C LEU A 133 -9.11 -1.02 0.82
N SER A 134 -7.97 -1.01 1.52
CA SER A 134 -6.83 -1.84 1.17
C SER A 134 -6.27 -2.61 2.37
N LEU A 135 -5.83 -3.84 2.12
CA LEU A 135 -5.16 -4.67 3.12
C LEU A 135 -3.74 -4.17 3.40
N GLU A 136 -3.14 -3.40 2.49
CA GLU A 136 -1.81 -2.82 2.69
C GLU A 136 -1.76 -1.32 2.36
N PHE A 137 -0.94 -0.58 3.13
CA PHE A 137 -0.58 0.81 2.87
C PHE A 137 0.92 0.96 3.09
N LEU A 138 1.69 1.03 2.02
CA LEU A 138 3.15 1.13 2.11
C LEU A 138 3.54 2.60 2.26
N MET A 139 3.26 3.20 3.42
CA MET A 139 3.34 4.65 3.65
C MET A 139 4.77 5.20 3.56
N GLY A 140 5.75 4.42 4.02
CA GLY A 140 7.14 4.86 4.21
C GLY A 140 7.27 5.77 5.44
N ARG A 141 8.35 6.55 5.48
CA ARG A 141 8.56 7.62 6.47
C ARG A 141 7.63 8.81 6.21
N ALA A 142 7.04 9.37 7.26
CA ALA A 142 6.05 10.43 7.18
C ALA A 142 6.64 11.84 7.42
N LEU A 143 7.75 11.98 8.17
CA LEU A 143 8.28 13.27 8.58
C LEU A 143 8.57 14.18 7.39
N ASP A 144 9.42 13.74 6.47
CA ASP A 144 9.82 14.59 5.33
C ASP A 144 8.62 14.94 4.44
N ASN A 145 7.72 13.98 4.21
CA ASN A 145 6.50 14.21 3.44
C ASN A 145 5.55 15.21 4.12
N ALA A 146 5.38 15.13 5.44
CA ALA A 146 4.58 16.07 6.20
C ALA A 146 5.16 17.49 6.12
N MET A 147 6.48 17.64 6.29
CA MET A 147 7.17 18.92 6.18
C MET A 147 7.02 19.55 4.79
N LEU A 148 7.15 18.74 3.76
CA LEU A 148 7.02 19.14 2.35
C LEU A 148 5.59 19.58 2.02
N ASN A 149 4.59 18.73 2.32
CA ASN A 149 3.20 18.98 1.93
C ASN A 149 2.61 20.25 2.59
N VAL A 150 3.02 20.56 3.84
CA VAL A 150 2.58 21.78 4.54
C VAL A 150 3.44 23.01 4.26
N GLY A 151 4.48 22.88 3.42
CA GLY A 151 5.35 23.99 3.00
C GLY A 151 6.27 24.52 4.10
N ALA A 152 6.67 23.70 5.07
CA ALA A 152 7.44 24.14 6.25
C ALA A 152 8.78 23.42 6.45
N LYS A 153 9.27 22.69 5.43
CA LYS A 153 10.57 22.02 5.48
C LYS A 153 11.74 22.98 5.70
N ALA A 154 11.73 24.16 5.06
CA ALA A 154 12.77 25.18 5.26
C ALA A 154 12.77 25.72 6.70
N ILE A 155 11.58 26.04 7.23
CA ILE A 155 11.40 26.48 8.62
C ILE A 155 11.96 25.44 9.60
N ALA A 156 11.62 24.16 9.40
CA ALA A 156 12.10 23.09 10.24
C ALA A 156 13.62 22.86 10.12
N LYS A 157 14.17 22.97 8.90
CA LYS A 157 15.62 22.85 8.66
C LYS A 157 16.39 23.92 9.42
N ASP A 158 15.98 25.18 9.29
CA ASP A 158 16.67 26.31 9.92
C ASP A 158 16.52 26.25 11.45
N GLY A 159 15.32 25.93 11.96
CA GLY A 159 15.10 25.83 13.40
C GLY A 159 15.80 24.62 14.04
N LEU A 160 15.86 23.48 13.36
CA LEU A 160 16.65 22.33 13.83
C LEU A 160 18.14 22.65 13.86
N ALA A 161 18.65 23.41 12.88
CA ALA A 161 20.05 23.82 12.86
C ALA A 161 20.41 24.70 14.06
N ASP A 162 19.54 25.64 14.43
CA ASP A 162 19.72 26.49 15.62
C ASP A 162 19.61 25.69 16.93
N LEU A 163 18.81 24.62 16.94
CA LEU A 163 18.75 23.65 18.04
C LEU A 163 19.93 22.64 18.05
N GLY A 164 20.83 22.70 17.07
CA GLY A 164 22.04 21.86 17.00
C GLY A 164 21.89 20.54 16.24
N PHE A 165 20.82 20.37 15.44
CA PHE A 165 20.53 19.14 14.71
C PHE A 165 20.52 19.36 13.19
N ARG A 166 20.98 18.35 12.44
CA ARG A 166 20.85 18.33 10.98
C ARG A 166 19.56 17.60 10.61
N ILE A 167 18.74 18.21 9.76
CA ILE A 167 17.43 17.67 9.38
C ILE A 167 17.53 16.26 8.78
N GLU A 168 18.60 15.95 8.02
CA GLU A 168 18.78 14.63 7.42
C GLU A 168 19.03 13.55 8.48
N ASP A 169 19.77 13.87 9.54
CA ASP A 169 20.07 12.95 10.64
C ASP A 169 18.78 12.69 11.46
N ILE A 170 17.90 13.68 11.58
CA ILE A 170 16.57 13.56 12.21
C ILE A 170 15.60 12.71 11.38
N ILE A 171 15.52 12.93 10.07
CA ILE A 171 14.69 12.12 9.16
C ILE A 171 15.16 10.65 9.14
N ALA A 172 16.46 10.41 9.33
CA ALA A 172 17.02 9.06 9.37
C ALA A 172 16.62 8.25 10.61
N GLN A 173 16.17 8.90 11.70
CA GLN A 173 15.69 8.22 12.91
C GLN A 173 14.31 7.57 12.73
N GLU A 174 13.54 8.00 11.73
CA GLU A 174 12.19 7.48 11.51
C GLU A 174 12.23 6.07 10.91
N HIS A 175 11.44 5.16 11.48
CA HIS A 175 11.18 3.84 10.89
C HIS A 175 10.06 3.92 9.85
N ASP A 176 10.19 3.20 8.74
CA ASP A 176 9.08 3.03 7.79
C ASP A 176 7.87 2.41 8.50
N ALA A 177 6.67 2.94 8.24
CA ALA A 177 5.47 2.31 8.75
C ALA A 177 5.25 0.95 8.09
N ALA A 178 5.35 -0.14 8.86
CA ALA A 178 5.23 -1.51 8.39
C ALA A 178 3.76 -1.93 8.15
N LEU A 179 3.05 -1.13 7.36
CA LEU A 179 1.62 -1.27 7.09
C LEU A 179 1.32 -1.88 5.71
N GLY A 180 2.36 -2.23 4.94
CA GLY A 180 2.22 -2.80 3.62
C GLY A 180 3.51 -3.47 3.13
N ASN A 181 3.44 -4.14 1.97
CA ASN A 181 4.58 -4.85 1.41
C ASN A 181 4.87 -4.45 -0.05
N GLY A 182 3.86 -4.50 -0.91
CA GLY A 182 4.05 -4.47 -2.37
C GLY A 182 3.63 -3.19 -3.09
N GLY A 183 3.54 -3.31 -4.41
CA GLY A 183 3.04 -2.26 -5.30
C GLY A 183 1.57 -1.90 -5.03
N LEU A 184 0.75 -2.86 -4.59
CA LEU A 184 -0.66 -2.66 -4.24
C LEU A 184 -0.81 -1.64 -3.10
N GLY A 185 -0.04 -1.80 -2.03
CA GLY A 185 -0.06 -0.90 -0.88
C GLY A 185 0.65 0.41 -1.15
N ARG A 186 1.64 0.43 -2.03
CA ARG A 186 2.28 1.68 -2.45
C ARG A 186 1.39 2.52 -3.35
N LEU A 187 0.58 1.89 -4.20
CA LEU A 187 -0.47 2.56 -4.97
C LEU A 187 -1.51 3.19 -4.03
N ALA A 188 -2.02 2.42 -3.06
CA ALA A 188 -2.95 2.93 -2.06
C ALA A 188 -2.40 4.16 -1.32
N ALA A 189 -1.12 4.13 -0.95
CA ALA A 189 -0.46 5.27 -0.31
C ALA A 189 -0.27 6.48 -1.24
N CYS A 190 0.03 6.29 -2.53
CA CYS A 190 0.05 7.39 -3.52
C CYS A 190 -1.36 8.00 -3.71
N PHE A 191 -2.39 7.17 -3.73
CA PHE A 191 -3.77 7.61 -3.86
C PHE A 191 -4.23 8.44 -2.66
N LEU A 192 -3.83 8.09 -1.43
CA LEU A 192 -4.12 8.92 -0.25
C LEU A 192 -3.51 10.32 -0.36
N ASP A 193 -2.26 10.44 -0.83
CA ASP A 193 -1.59 11.72 -1.05
C ASP A 193 -2.28 12.55 -2.15
N SER A 194 -2.64 11.93 -3.27
CA SER A 194 -3.39 12.58 -4.37
C SER A 194 -4.79 13.03 -3.94
N MET A 195 -5.56 12.17 -3.27
CA MET A 195 -6.90 12.54 -2.79
C MET A 195 -6.84 13.71 -1.80
N ALA A 196 -5.83 13.77 -0.93
CA ALA A 196 -5.63 14.92 -0.04
C ALA A 196 -5.24 16.19 -0.82
N SER A 197 -4.29 16.08 -1.75
CA SER A 197 -3.76 17.21 -2.54
C SER A 197 -4.80 17.82 -3.48
N LEU A 198 -5.70 16.99 -4.02
CA LEU A 198 -6.80 17.40 -4.89
C LEU A 198 -8.07 17.78 -4.13
N ASN A 199 -8.04 17.81 -2.79
CA ASN A 199 -9.16 18.19 -1.93
C ASN A 199 -10.39 17.25 -2.01
N PHE A 200 -10.20 15.98 -2.37
CA PHE A 200 -11.30 15.00 -2.35
C PHE A 200 -11.63 14.57 -0.90
N PRO A 201 -12.92 14.53 -0.52
CA PRO A 201 -13.35 13.96 0.76
C PRO A 201 -13.13 12.44 0.81
N ALA A 202 -11.96 12.00 1.25
CA ALA A 202 -11.56 10.61 1.16
C ALA A 202 -10.81 10.09 2.38
N TRP A 203 -11.11 8.86 2.78
CA TRP A 203 -10.37 8.14 3.82
C TRP A 203 -9.87 6.78 3.32
N GLY A 204 -8.68 6.40 3.78
CA GLY A 204 -8.20 5.02 3.70
C GLY A 204 -8.60 4.23 4.94
N TYR A 205 -8.91 2.94 4.78
CA TYR A 205 -9.12 2.00 5.87
C TYR A 205 -8.21 0.79 5.73
N GLY A 206 -7.48 0.44 6.79
CA GLY A 206 -6.57 -0.70 6.83
C GLY A 206 -6.42 -1.33 8.22
N LEU A 207 -5.47 -2.26 8.35
CA LEU A 207 -5.08 -2.88 9.62
C LEU A 207 -3.82 -2.23 10.20
N ARG A 208 -3.77 -2.08 11.53
CA ARG A 208 -2.56 -1.62 12.24
C ARG A 208 -1.66 -2.80 12.56
N TYR A 209 -0.87 -3.24 11.58
CA TYR A 209 0.05 -4.37 11.75
C TYR A 209 1.16 -4.06 12.74
N ARG A 210 1.32 -4.92 13.75
CA ARG A 210 2.33 -4.75 14.79
C ARG A 210 3.76 -4.98 14.28
N TYR A 211 3.94 -5.99 13.44
CA TYR A 211 5.27 -6.45 13.00
C TYR A 211 5.45 -6.43 11.47
N GLY A 212 4.55 -5.76 10.76
CA GLY A 212 4.52 -5.73 9.30
C GLY A 212 4.43 -7.11 8.67
N ILE A 213 5.08 -7.30 7.51
CA ILE A 213 5.29 -8.63 6.92
C ILE A 213 6.48 -9.32 7.60
N PHE A 214 7.64 -8.67 7.55
CA PHE A 214 8.89 -8.93 8.27
C PHE A 214 9.94 -7.89 7.82
N LYS A 215 10.96 -7.67 8.65
CA LYS A 215 12.22 -7.03 8.26
C LYS A 215 13.16 -8.13 7.74
N GLN A 216 13.80 -7.88 6.60
CA GLN A 216 14.71 -8.83 5.97
C GLN A 216 16.13 -8.61 6.49
N GLU A 217 16.83 -9.68 6.83
CA GLU A 217 18.27 -9.66 7.05
C GLU A 217 18.93 -10.69 6.14
N ILE A 218 20.15 -10.41 5.66
CA ILE A 218 20.93 -11.36 4.87
C ILE A 218 22.03 -11.96 5.74
N VAL A 219 21.89 -13.24 6.07
CA VAL A 219 22.84 -14.01 6.90
C VAL A 219 23.41 -15.15 6.06
N ASP A 220 24.72 -15.20 5.90
CA ASP A 220 25.42 -16.19 5.05
C ASP A 220 24.85 -16.29 3.62
N GLY A 221 24.41 -15.15 3.08
CA GLY A 221 23.80 -15.04 1.76
C GLY A 221 22.32 -15.44 1.69
N TYR A 222 21.71 -15.90 2.78
CA TYR A 222 20.29 -16.26 2.84
C TYR A 222 19.44 -15.15 3.45
N GLN A 223 18.19 -15.04 2.97
CA GLN A 223 17.17 -14.23 3.64
C GLN A 223 16.75 -14.89 4.96
N VAL A 224 16.82 -14.11 6.04
CA VAL A 224 16.23 -14.39 7.35
C VAL A 224 15.13 -13.36 7.62
N GLU A 225 13.97 -13.84 8.07
CA GLU A 225 12.86 -12.98 8.48
C GLU A 225 12.92 -12.66 9.97
N VAL A 226 12.93 -11.37 10.31
CA VAL A 226 12.81 -10.90 11.70
C VAL A 226 11.60 -9.96 11.84
N PRO A 227 10.96 -9.85 13.02
CA PRO A 227 9.86 -8.93 13.23
C PRO A 227 10.27 -7.47 13.02
N ASP A 228 9.38 -6.65 12.45
CA ASP A 228 9.59 -5.21 12.27
C ASP A 228 9.00 -4.43 13.47
N TYR A 229 9.85 -3.92 14.35
CA TYR A 229 9.46 -3.24 15.60
C TYR A 229 9.15 -1.74 15.43
N TRP A 230 8.56 -1.34 14.30
CA TRP A 230 8.25 0.07 14.00
C TRP A 230 7.29 0.77 14.98
N LEU A 231 6.54 0.01 15.81
CA LEU A 231 5.59 0.54 16.79
C LEU A 231 6.16 0.72 18.20
N ASP A 232 7.45 0.43 18.42
CA ASP A 232 8.11 0.77 19.69
C ASP A 232 8.00 2.28 19.95
N PHE A 233 8.02 3.09 18.89
CA PHE A 233 7.63 4.49 18.93
C PHE A 233 7.09 4.97 17.57
N ASN A 234 5.82 5.41 17.53
CA ASN A 234 5.22 6.05 16.36
C ASN A 234 4.55 7.37 16.77
N PRO A 235 5.09 8.54 16.39
CA PRO A 235 4.51 9.81 16.78
C PRO A 235 3.27 10.17 15.95
N TRP A 236 3.05 9.60 14.77
CA TRP A 236 2.08 10.11 13.78
C TRP A 236 0.64 9.69 14.01
N GLU A 237 0.44 8.53 14.63
CA GLU A 237 -0.90 8.03 14.91
C GLU A 237 -1.42 8.53 16.26
N PHE A 238 -2.74 8.57 16.41
CA PHE A 238 -3.37 8.73 17.71
C PHE A 238 -4.53 7.75 17.90
N PRO A 239 -4.61 7.07 19.06
CA PRO A 239 -5.70 6.13 19.33
C PRO A 239 -7.03 6.88 19.50
N ARG A 240 -8.09 6.27 19.00
CA ARG A 240 -9.48 6.70 19.21
C ARG A 240 -10.15 5.71 20.15
N HIS A 241 -9.85 5.80 21.44
CA HIS A 241 -10.42 4.92 22.47
C HIS A 241 -11.96 4.99 22.57
N ASP A 242 -12.53 6.04 22.00
CA ASP A 242 -13.96 6.27 21.84
C ASP A 242 -14.59 5.58 20.61
N ILE A 243 -13.77 5.02 19.71
CA ILE A 243 -14.20 4.28 18.52
C ILE A 243 -13.73 2.84 18.67
N VAL A 244 -14.60 2.04 19.27
CA VAL A 244 -14.41 0.61 19.48
C VAL A 244 -15.61 -0.13 18.90
N VAL A 245 -15.34 -1.15 18.09
CA VAL A 245 -16.37 -1.95 17.41
C VAL A 245 -16.22 -3.41 17.82
N ASP A 246 -17.31 -4.05 18.22
CA ASP A 246 -17.33 -5.48 18.48
C ASP A 246 -17.47 -6.24 17.16
N ILE A 247 -16.56 -7.18 16.92
CA ILE A 247 -16.51 -8.03 15.72
C ILE A 247 -16.71 -9.48 16.14
N GLN A 248 -17.70 -10.13 15.55
CA GLN A 248 -18.08 -11.51 15.84
C GLN A 248 -17.41 -12.49 14.86
N PHE A 249 -17.05 -13.69 15.34
CA PHE A 249 -16.59 -14.82 14.54
C PHE A 249 -17.30 -16.11 14.99
N TYR A 250 -17.36 -17.11 14.12
CA TYR A 250 -18.02 -18.39 14.36
C TYR A 250 -19.50 -18.25 14.72
N GLY A 251 -20.03 -19.06 15.65
CA GLY A 251 -21.41 -18.99 16.08
C GLY A 251 -22.39 -19.68 15.13
N ASN A 252 -23.67 -19.35 15.25
CA ASN A 252 -24.74 -19.95 14.47
C ASN A 252 -25.81 -18.93 14.07
N VAL A 253 -26.55 -19.24 13.02
CA VAL A 253 -27.65 -18.39 12.55
C VAL A 253 -28.98 -18.96 13.04
N ARG A 254 -29.77 -18.13 13.72
CA ARG A 254 -31.13 -18.46 14.16
C ARG A 254 -32.15 -17.66 13.36
N LYS A 255 -33.22 -18.34 12.93
CA LYS A 255 -34.37 -17.72 12.25
C LYS A 255 -35.59 -17.85 13.13
N TYR A 256 -36.33 -16.76 13.35
CA TYR A 256 -37.57 -16.77 14.13
C TYR A 256 -38.49 -15.64 13.65
N GLN A 257 -39.78 -15.70 14.03
CA GLN A 257 -40.70 -14.58 13.82
C GLN A 257 -40.74 -13.73 15.08
N ASN A 258 -40.59 -12.42 14.91
CA ASN A 258 -40.77 -11.48 16.03
C ASN A 258 -42.26 -11.31 16.37
N ASP A 259 -42.55 -10.54 17.43
CA ASP A 259 -43.92 -10.28 17.91
C ASP A 259 -44.83 -9.59 16.88
N GLN A 260 -44.28 -9.08 15.78
CA GLN A 260 -45.00 -8.45 14.67
C GLN A 260 -45.17 -9.39 13.46
N GLY A 261 -44.77 -10.66 13.58
CA GLY A 261 -44.85 -11.66 12.50
C GLY A 261 -43.77 -11.51 11.41
N LYS A 262 -42.80 -10.60 11.57
CA LYS A 262 -41.68 -10.44 10.63
C LYS A 262 -40.65 -11.53 10.88
N ASN A 263 -40.19 -12.18 9.81
CA ASN A 263 -39.08 -13.12 9.88
C ASN A 263 -37.78 -12.34 10.18
N VAL A 264 -37.13 -12.68 11.29
CA VAL A 264 -35.87 -12.10 11.74
C VAL A 264 -34.79 -13.18 11.71
N VAL A 265 -33.60 -12.80 11.24
CA VAL A 265 -32.41 -13.63 11.23
C VAL A 265 -31.39 -13.02 12.17
N THR A 266 -30.89 -13.80 13.13
CA THR A 266 -29.87 -13.35 14.09
C THR A 266 -28.65 -14.25 14.02
N TRP A 267 -27.47 -13.63 14.06
CA TRP A 267 -26.20 -14.33 14.21
C TRP A 267 -25.80 -14.31 15.69
N GLU A 268 -25.78 -15.47 16.34
CA GLU A 268 -25.61 -15.58 17.79
C GLU A 268 -24.50 -16.58 18.17
N GLY A 269 -23.95 -16.41 19.37
CA GLY A 269 -22.82 -17.21 19.87
C GLY A 269 -21.49 -16.84 19.22
N GLY A 270 -20.51 -17.76 19.32
CA GLY A 270 -19.18 -17.56 18.74
C GLY A 270 -18.23 -16.75 19.61
N GLU A 271 -17.23 -16.16 18.96
CA GLU A 271 -16.16 -15.34 19.57
C GLU A 271 -16.39 -13.87 19.24
N ILE A 272 -16.09 -12.96 20.18
CA ILE A 272 -16.10 -11.51 19.96
C ILE A 272 -14.70 -10.95 20.21
N VAL A 273 -14.22 -10.13 19.29
CA VAL A 273 -13.02 -9.30 19.45
C VAL A 273 -13.37 -7.82 19.28
N LYS A 274 -12.53 -6.92 19.78
CA LYS A 274 -12.71 -5.47 19.69
C LYS A 274 -11.78 -4.87 18.65
N ALA A 275 -12.33 -4.11 17.72
CA ALA A 275 -11.58 -3.28 16.80
C ALA A 275 -11.45 -1.86 17.35
N VAL A 276 -10.23 -1.43 17.67
CA VAL A 276 -9.92 -0.07 18.14
C VAL A 276 -9.32 0.74 17.00
N ALA A 277 -9.86 1.93 16.74
CA ALA A 277 -9.37 2.79 15.68
C ALA A 277 -8.12 3.58 16.08
N TYR A 278 -7.20 3.72 15.13
CA TYR A 278 -6.03 4.61 15.17
C TYR A 278 -6.08 5.47 13.91
N ASP A 279 -5.97 6.79 14.07
CA ASP A 279 -6.01 7.73 12.96
C ASP A 279 -4.60 8.23 12.64
N VAL A 280 -4.26 8.26 11.35
CA VAL A 280 -3.03 8.83 10.80
C VAL A 280 -3.42 9.95 9.82
N PRO A 281 -3.14 11.22 10.15
CA PRO A 281 -3.43 12.34 9.25
C PRO A 281 -2.64 12.26 7.94
N ILE A 282 -3.31 12.51 6.82
CA ILE A 282 -2.69 12.54 5.49
C ILE A 282 -2.74 13.97 4.93
N PRO A 283 -1.64 14.74 4.99
CA PRO A 283 -1.61 16.11 4.45
C PRO A 283 -1.57 16.11 2.93
N GLY A 284 -2.37 16.97 2.30
CA GLY A 284 -2.26 17.28 0.87
C GLY A 284 -1.20 18.34 0.58
N PHE A 285 -0.64 18.32 -0.63
CA PHE A 285 0.37 19.28 -1.07
C PHE A 285 -0.22 20.66 -1.40
N ASP A 286 0.30 21.71 -0.74
CA ASP A 286 -0.14 23.10 -0.89
C ASP A 286 -1.68 23.24 -0.81
N THR A 287 -2.24 22.62 0.23
CA THR A 287 -3.64 22.74 0.62
C THR A 287 -3.78 22.53 2.14
N PRO A 288 -4.71 23.20 2.83
CA PRO A 288 -5.03 22.85 4.22
C PRO A 288 -5.74 21.50 4.36
N SER A 289 -6.20 20.88 3.26
CA SER A 289 -6.88 19.59 3.30
C SER A 289 -5.97 18.51 3.89
N THR A 290 -6.42 17.95 5.01
CA THR A 290 -5.75 16.85 5.70
C THR A 290 -6.74 15.70 5.86
N ASN A 291 -6.62 14.72 4.98
CA ASN A 291 -7.45 13.51 4.98
C ASN A 291 -6.97 12.53 6.07
N ASN A 292 -7.52 11.31 6.07
CA ASN A 292 -7.28 10.34 7.14
C ASN A 292 -7.00 8.94 6.58
N LEU A 293 -6.03 8.27 7.17
CA LEU A 293 -5.91 6.81 7.14
C LEU A 293 -6.33 6.28 8.51
N ARG A 294 -7.43 5.52 8.54
CA ARG A 294 -7.91 4.83 9.75
C ARG A 294 -7.43 3.39 9.75
N LEU A 295 -6.72 3.02 10.81
CA LEU A 295 -6.19 1.69 11.03
C LEU A 295 -6.91 1.01 12.19
N TRP A 296 -7.17 -0.29 12.07
CA TRP A 296 -7.80 -1.07 13.13
C TRP A 296 -6.80 -1.98 13.84
N SER A 297 -6.79 -1.91 15.18
CA SER A 297 -6.06 -2.83 16.04
C SER A 297 -7.04 -3.77 16.74
N SER A 298 -6.75 -5.08 16.70
CA SER A 298 -7.57 -6.10 17.35
C SER A 298 -7.19 -6.27 18.82
N LYS A 299 -8.20 -6.28 19.69
CA LYS A 299 -8.09 -6.40 21.15
C LYS A 299 -9.10 -7.42 21.69
N ALA A 300 -8.79 -8.04 22.82
CA ALA A 300 -9.69 -8.99 23.47
C ALA A 300 -10.97 -8.29 23.97
N ALA A 301 -12.13 -8.94 23.80
CA ALA A 301 -13.40 -8.42 24.29
C ALA A 301 -13.66 -8.75 25.78
N SER A 302 -13.18 -9.90 26.26
CA SER A 302 -13.35 -10.43 27.62
C SER A 302 -12.51 -9.74 28.70
N GLY A 303 -11.71 -8.73 28.32
CA GLY A 303 -10.66 -8.14 29.16
C GLY A 303 -9.28 -8.68 28.80
N GLU A 304 -8.23 -8.05 29.30
CA GLU A 304 -6.84 -8.44 28.97
C GLU A 304 -6.36 -9.66 29.78
N PHE A 305 -7.03 -10.02 30.88
CA PHE A 305 -6.49 -10.96 31.87
C PHE A 305 -7.55 -11.69 32.69
N ASP A 306 -7.40 -13.00 32.87
CA ASP A 306 -8.22 -13.84 33.74
C ASP A 306 -7.53 -14.12 35.08
N PHE A 307 -7.94 -13.40 36.13
CA PHE A 307 -7.40 -13.55 37.48
C PHE A 307 -7.65 -14.92 38.11
N GLN A 308 -8.73 -15.63 37.74
CA GLN A 308 -9.01 -16.94 38.32
C GLN A 308 -7.99 -17.96 37.84
N LYS A 309 -7.73 -17.99 36.52
CA LYS A 309 -6.71 -18.87 35.91
C LYS A 309 -5.31 -18.55 36.42
N PHE A 310 -4.98 -17.26 36.51
CA PHE A 310 -3.68 -16.84 37.03
C PHE A 310 -3.46 -17.29 38.48
N ASN A 311 -4.45 -17.07 39.36
CA ASN A 311 -4.35 -17.46 40.76
C ASN A 311 -4.32 -18.99 40.96
N SER A 312 -4.84 -19.76 40.01
CA SER A 312 -4.71 -21.23 40.00
C SER A 312 -3.38 -21.75 39.41
N GLY A 313 -2.47 -20.86 39.00
CA GLY A 313 -1.18 -21.23 38.41
C GLY A 313 -1.21 -21.52 36.90
N ASP A 314 -2.35 -21.30 36.23
CA ASP A 314 -2.53 -21.47 34.78
C ASP A 314 -2.25 -20.14 34.05
N TYR A 315 -0.97 -19.75 34.07
CA TYR A 315 -0.54 -18.44 33.58
C TYR A 315 -0.74 -18.26 32.08
N GLU A 316 -0.49 -19.28 31.26
CA GLU A 316 -0.65 -19.20 29.80
C GLU A 316 -2.12 -18.99 29.42
N SER A 317 -3.04 -19.74 30.01
CA SER A 317 -4.47 -19.62 29.73
C SER A 317 -5.08 -18.33 30.26
N SER A 318 -4.42 -17.66 31.21
CA SER A 318 -4.86 -16.37 31.76
C SER A 318 -4.77 -15.21 30.76
N VAL A 319 -3.92 -15.33 29.73
CA VAL A 319 -3.70 -14.32 28.66
C VAL A 319 -4.02 -14.85 27.26
N ALA A 320 -4.48 -16.09 27.13
CA ALA A 320 -4.71 -16.74 25.83
C ALA A 320 -5.73 -15.99 24.95
N ASP A 321 -6.77 -15.40 25.53
CA ASP A 321 -7.77 -14.61 24.81
C ASP A 321 -7.15 -13.34 24.19
N GLN A 322 -6.27 -12.68 24.95
CA GLN A 322 -5.51 -11.53 24.46
C GLN A 322 -4.63 -11.92 23.28
N GLN A 323 -3.86 -13.00 23.40
CA GLN A 323 -2.97 -13.46 22.34
C GLN A 323 -3.73 -13.80 21.06
N ARG A 324 -4.87 -14.52 21.16
CA ARG A 324 -5.70 -14.86 19.99
C ARG A 324 -6.25 -13.61 19.30
N ALA A 325 -6.78 -12.65 20.07
CA ALA A 325 -7.31 -11.42 19.50
C ALA A 325 -6.21 -10.58 18.83
N GLU A 326 -5.07 -10.38 19.48
CA GLU A 326 -3.98 -9.53 18.96
C GLU A 326 -3.29 -10.13 17.72
N THR A 327 -3.35 -11.46 17.55
CA THR A 327 -2.81 -12.17 16.38
C THR A 327 -3.42 -11.67 15.05
N ILE A 328 -4.69 -11.24 15.06
CA ILE A 328 -5.38 -10.72 13.86
C ILE A 328 -4.65 -9.50 13.30
N SER A 329 -4.15 -8.59 14.13
CA SER A 329 -3.41 -7.41 13.67
C SER A 329 -1.91 -7.51 13.89
N ALA A 330 -1.35 -8.72 14.04
CA ALA A 330 0.06 -8.91 14.30
C ALA A 330 0.92 -8.76 13.03
N VAL A 331 0.66 -9.58 12.01
CA VAL A 331 1.47 -9.68 10.79
C VAL A 331 0.63 -9.56 9.52
N LEU A 332 1.19 -8.96 8.48
CA LEU A 332 0.61 -8.87 7.14
C LEU A 332 0.89 -10.18 6.37
N TYR A 333 -0.14 -10.72 5.70
CA TYR A 333 -0.06 -11.97 4.93
C TYR A 333 0.54 -13.15 5.73
N PRO A 334 -0.13 -13.59 6.81
CA PRO A 334 0.32 -14.76 7.56
C PRO A 334 0.41 -15.98 6.63
N ASN A 335 1.38 -16.85 6.89
CA ASN A 335 1.60 -18.06 6.09
C ASN A 335 0.33 -18.93 6.05
N ASP A 336 -0.28 -19.04 4.88
CA ASP A 336 -1.54 -19.72 4.61
C ASP A 336 -1.38 -21.09 3.92
N ASN A 337 -0.15 -21.63 3.88
CA ASN A 337 0.09 -23.03 3.49
C ASN A 337 -0.57 -24.02 4.46
N LEU A 338 -0.92 -23.57 5.67
CA LEU A 338 -1.61 -24.34 6.71
C LEU A 338 -3.05 -23.87 6.88
N GLU A 339 -3.96 -24.77 7.25
CA GLU A 339 -5.40 -24.44 7.41
C GLU A 339 -5.64 -23.33 8.45
N ARG A 340 -4.89 -23.34 9.56
CA ARG A 340 -4.94 -22.26 10.57
C ARG A 340 -4.53 -20.89 10.00
N GLY A 341 -3.60 -20.89 9.05
CA GLY A 341 -3.16 -19.67 8.36
C GLY A 341 -4.24 -19.13 7.42
N LYS A 342 -4.92 -20.02 6.68
CA LYS A 342 -6.11 -19.67 5.88
C LYS A 342 -7.21 -19.05 6.72
N GLU A 343 -7.52 -19.67 7.86
CA GLU A 343 -8.52 -19.15 8.79
C GLU A 343 -8.13 -17.77 9.34
N LEU A 344 -6.87 -17.58 9.75
CA LEU A 344 -6.38 -16.29 10.23
C LEU A 344 -6.46 -15.20 9.15
N ARG A 345 -6.08 -15.51 7.91
CA ARG A 345 -6.16 -14.58 6.77
C ARG A 345 -7.61 -14.17 6.48
N LEU A 346 -8.57 -15.11 6.55
CA LEU A 346 -10.00 -14.78 6.42
C LEU A 346 -10.52 -13.97 7.61
N LYS A 347 -10.06 -14.26 8.84
CA LYS A 347 -10.35 -13.43 10.03
C LYS A 347 -9.86 -12.00 9.86
N GLN A 348 -8.65 -11.80 9.35
CA GLN A 348 -8.08 -10.48 9.08
C GLN A 348 -8.93 -9.67 8.11
N GLN A 349 -9.29 -10.28 6.97
CA GLN A 349 -10.14 -9.64 5.98
C GLN A 349 -11.50 -9.25 6.58
N TYR A 350 -12.17 -10.19 7.26
CA TYR A 350 -13.48 -9.89 7.85
C TYR A 350 -13.42 -8.81 8.94
N PHE A 351 -12.48 -8.93 9.88
CA PHE A 351 -12.32 -8.00 10.99
C PHE A 351 -12.20 -6.56 10.50
N TRP A 352 -11.33 -6.34 9.54
CA TRP A 352 -11.07 -5.03 8.99
C TRP A 352 -12.25 -4.46 8.22
N VAL A 353 -12.89 -5.25 7.34
CA VAL A 353 -14.04 -4.74 6.56
C VAL A 353 -15.24 -4.46 7.45
N ALA A 354 -15.50 -5.31 8.45
CA ALA A 354 -16.64 -5.16 9.35
C ALA A 354 -16.48 -3.91 10.24
N ALA A 355 -15.29 -3.70 10.81
CA ALA A 355 -15.00 -2.48 11.59
C ALA A 355 -15.13 -1.22 10.73
N SER A 356 -14.61 -1.26 9.50
CA SER A 356 -14.66 -0.14 8.56
C SER A 356 -16.10 0.19 8.14
N LEU A 357 -16.92 -0.81 7.80
CA LEU A 357 -18.32 -0.61 7.43
C LEU A 357 -19.17 -0.10 8.59
N TYR A 358 -18.95 -0.60 9.81
CA TYR A 358 -19.61 -0.07 10.99
C TYR A 358 -19.37 1.44 11.11
N ASP A 359 -18.14 1.90 10.92
CA ASP A 359 -17.79 3.31 11.01
C ASP A 359 -18.34 4.14 9.83
N ILE A 360 -18.32 3.61 8.60
CA ILE A 360 -18.94 4.24 7.43
C ILE A 360 -20.45 4.44 7.65
N VAL A 361 -21.16 3.37 8.03
CA VAL A 361 -22.60 3.39 8.33
C VAL A 361 -22.90 4.35 9.46
N ARG A 362 -22.15 4.30 10.57
CA ARG A 362 -22.30 5.22 11.70
C ARG A 362 -22.20 6.68 11.26
N ARG A 363 -21.24 7.02 10.38
CA ARG A 363 -21.08 8.39 9.86
C ARG A 363 -22.24 8.79 8.96
N PHE A 364 -22.72 7.90 8.09
CA PHE A 364 -23.92 8.16 7.28
C PHE A 364 -25.15 8.41 8.16
N LYS A 365 -25.40 7.60 9.19
CA LYS A 365 -26.56 7.78 10.08
C LYS A 365 -26.59 9.14 10.81
N LYS A 366 -25.45 9.85 10.93
CA LYS A 366 -25.42 11.21 11.48
C LYS A 366 -26.09 12.24 10.58
N SER A 367 -26.08 12.06 9.25
CA SER A 367 -26.76 12.96 8.32
C SER A 367 -28.29 12.82 8.41
N LYS A 368 -28.78 11.73 9.02
CA LYS A 368 -30.21 11.38 9.15
C LYS A 368 -30.94 11.25 7.80
N ARG A 369 -30.19 11.02 6.72
CA ARG A 369 -30.73 10.76 5.38
C ARG A 369 -31.39 9.39 5.28
N ALA A 370 -32.25 9.22 4.28
CA ALA A 370 -32.84 7.93 3.96
C ALA A 370 -31.80 6.97 3.39
N TRP A 371 -31.93 5.67 3.66
CA TRP A 371 -31.00 4.64 3.17
C TRP A 371 -30.86 4.60 1.64
N SER A 372 -31.91 4.98 0.91
CA SER A 372 -31.88 5.11 -0.55
C SER A 372 -30.83 6.12 -1.06
N GLU A 373 -30.41 7.07 -0.22
CA GLU A 373 -29.38 8.08 -0.53
C GLU A 373 -27.96 7.62 -0.16
N PHE A 374 -27.79 6.44 0.44
CA PHE A 374 -26.49 5.93 0.84
C PHE A 374 -25.47 5.91 -0.33
N PRO A 375 -25.81 5.42 -1.54
CA PRO A 375 -24.86 5.41 -2.66
C PRO A 375 -24.53 6.81 -3.22
N GLU A 376 -25.37 7.80 -2.95
CA GLU A 376 -25.12 9.21 -3.33
C GLU A 376 -24.18 9.90 -2.34
N GLN A 377 -23.98 9.31 -1.16
CA GLN A 377 -23.14 9.84 -0.08
C GLN A 377 -21.88 9.01 0.18
N VAL A 378 -21.85 7.76 -0.27
CA VAL A 378 -20.80 6.80 0.04
C VAL A 378 -20.34 6.09 -1.24
N ALA A 379 -19.06 6.20 -1.55
CA ALA A 379 -18.36 5.35 -2.52
C ALA A 379 -17.33 4.50 -1.78
N ILE A 380 -17.35 3.18 -1.99
CA ILE A 380 -16.38 2.26 -1.39
C ILE A 380 -15.58 1.59 -2.52
N GLN A 381 -14.26 1.79 -2.51
CA GLN A 381 -13.37 1.14 -3.47
C GLN A 381 -12.74 -0.11 -2.85
N LEU A 382 -12.93 -1.24 -3.52
CA LEU A 382 -12.28 -2.50 -3.22
C LEU A 382 -10.93 -2.54 -3.96
N ASN A 383 -9.83 -2.39 -3.22
CA ASN A 383 -8.48 -2.54 -3.77
C ASN A 383 -8.09 -4.02 -3.78
N ASP A 384 -8.24 -4.67 -4.94
CA ASP A 384 -8.16 -6.12 -5.12
C ASP A 384 -9.30 -6.86 -4.37
N THR A 385 -9.21 -8.19 -4.29
CA THR A 385 -10.24 -9.09 -3.77
C THR A 385 -10.29 -9.16 -2.24
N HIS A 386 -9.24 -8.75 -1.53
CA HIS A 386 -9.17 -8.82 -0.06
C HIS A 386 -10.38 -8.20 0.69
N PRO A 387 -10.92 -7.02 0.28
CA PRO A 387 -12.11 -6.44 0.91
C PRO A 387 -13.46 -6.95 0.39
N THR A 388 -13.53 -8.00 -0.43
CA THR A 388 -14.79 -8.47 -1.06
C THR A 388 -15.90 -8.76 -0.04
N LEU A 389 -15.53 -9.20 1.16
CA LEU A 389 -16.46 -9.40 2.27
C LEU A 389 -17.26 -8.14 2.65
N ALA A 390 -16.79 -6.94 2.30
CA ALA A 390 -17.53 -5.70 2.51
C ALA A 390 -18.89 -5.68 1.79
N ILE A 391 -18.98 -6.29 0.60
CA ILE A 391 -20.25 -6.43 -0.14
C ILE A 391 -21.27 -7.20 0.70
N VAL A 392 -20.84 -8.33 1.25
CA VAL A 392 -21.69 -9.25 2.00
C VAL A 392 -22.02 -8.70 3.38
N GLU A 393 -21.05 -8.04 4.03
CA GLU A 393 -21.25 -7.41 5.34
C GLU A 393 -22.17 -6.19 5.26
N LEU A 394 -22.09 -5.36 4.21
CA LEU A 394 -23.03 -4.26 4.04
C LEU A 394 -24.45 -4.79 3.80
N GLN A 395 -24.61 -5.85 2.99
CA GLN A 395 -25.89 -6.52 2.81
C GLN A 395 -26.43 -7.02 4.16
N ARG A 396 -25.59 -7.67 4.98
CA ARG A 396 -25.95 -8.14 6.33
C ARG A 396 -26.42 -7.00 7.23
N ILE A 397 -25.68 -5.89 7.29
CA ILE A 397 -26.03 -4.73 8.12
C ILE A 397 -27.41 -4.19 7.71
N LEU A 398 -27.64 -3.99 6.41
CA LEU A 398 -28.89 -3.40 5.92
C LEU A 398 -30.11 -4.28 6.19
N ILE A 399 -30.00 -5.60 6.05
CA ILE A 399 -31.13 -6.51 6.24
C ILE A 399 -31.31 -6.92 7.71
N ASP A 400 -30.25 -7.37 8.38
CA ASP A 400 -30.35 -7.97 9.71
C ASP A 400 -30.45 -6.90 10.81
N LEU A 401 -29.77 -5.75 10.64
CA LEU A 401 -29.71 -4.69 11.68
C LEU A 401 -30.63 -3.51 11.36
N GLU A 402 -30.67 -3.07 10.10
CA GLU A 402 -31.47 -1.91 9.68
C GLU A 402 -32.87 -2.31 9.16
N GLY A 403 -33.09 -3.60 8.92
CA GLY A 403 -34.42 -4.16 8.64
C GLY A 403 -34.95 -3.90 7.23
N LEU A 404 -34.08 -3.55 6.26
CA LEU A 404 -34.46 -3.36 4.86
C LEU A 404 -34.83 -4.69 4.20
N GLU A 405 -35.65 -4.60 3.15
CA GLU A 405 -35.94 -5.73 2.28
C GLU A 405 -34.73 -6.05 1.38
N TRP A 406 -34.57 -7.32 0.98
CA TRP A 406 -33.39 -7.80 0.27
C TRP A 406 -33.06 -7.00 -0.99
N ASP A 407 -34.05 -6.77 -1.86
CA ASP A 407 -33.85 -6.09 -3.14
C ASP A 407 -33.49 -4.60 -2.97
N GLU A 408 -34.02 -3.95 -1.93
CA GLU A 408 -33.67 -2.57 -1.60
C GLU A 408 -32.23 -2.49 -1.11
N ALA A 409 -31.85 -3.36 -0.17
CA ALA A 409 -30.49 -3.46 0.34
C ALA A 409 -29.48 -3.78 -0.78
N TRP A 410 -29.81 -4.74 -1.64
CA TRP A 410 -28.91 -5.17 -2.72
C TRP A 410 -28.70 -4.07 -3.77
N LYS A 411 -29.71 -3.26 -4.05
CA LYS A 411 -29.58 -2.07 -4.91
C LYS A 411 -28.66 -1.01 -4.29
N ILE A 412 -28.69 -0.83 -2.97
CA ILE A 412 -27.77 0.06 -2.26
C ILE A 412 -26.35 -0.48 -2.35
N VAL A 413 -26.15 -1.77 -2.02
CA VAL A 413 -24.85 -2.45 -2.06
C VAL A 413 -24.21 -2.32 -3.44
N THR A 414 -24.91 -2.75 -4.49
CA THR A 414 -24.38 -2.77 -5.86
C THR A 414 -24.00 -1.39 -6.38
N LYS A 415 -24.67 -0.31 -5.96
CA LYS A 415 -24.33 1.08 -6.34
C LYS A 415 -23.23 1.72 -5.51
N THR A 416 -22.84 1.11 -4.39
CA THR A 416 -21.85 1.66 -3.46
C THR A 416 -20.42 1.25 -3.84
N PHE A 417 -20.24 0.04 -4.37
CA PHE A 417 -18.93 -0.58 -4.53
C PHE A 417 -18.35 -0.45 -5.95
N GLY A 418 -17.10 0.03 -6.02
CA GLY A 418 -16.23 -0.16 -7.19
C GLY A 418 -15.15 -1.21 -6.89
N TYR A 419 -14.78 -2.04 -7.87
CA TYR A 419 -13.76 -3.08 -7.73
C TYR A 419 -12.59 -2.86 -8.69
N THR A 420 -11.37 -2.71 -8.15
CA THR A 420 -10.15 -2.68 -8.94
C THR A 420 -9.47 -4.05 -8.89
N ASN A 421 -9.25 -4.64 -10.06
CA ASN A 421 -8.51 -5.89 -10.19
C ASN A 421 -7.04 -5.62 -10.56
N HIS A 422 -6.12 -6.36 -9.94
CA HIS A 422 -4.67 -6.28 -10.18
C HIS A 422 -4.07 -7.59 -10.68
N THR A 423 -4.91 -8.57 -11.03
CA THR A 423 -4.51 -9.97 -11.20
C THR A 423 -4.72 -10.41 -12.63
N VAL A 424 -3.62 -10.77 -13.30
CA VAL A 424 -3.65 -11.32 -14.65
C VAL A 424 -4.00 -12.81 -14.65
N LEU A 425 -3.36 -13.57 -13.75
CA LEU A 425 -3.44 -15.03 -13.72
C LEU A 425 -4.73 -15.52 -13.01
N PRO A 426 -5.62 -16.26 -13.67
CA PRO A 426 -6.85 -16.76 -13.06
C PRO A 426 -6.65 -17.60 -11.79
N GLU A 427 -5.55 -18.34 -11.70
CA GLU A 427 -5.15 -19.15 -10.54
C GLU A 427 -4.76 -18.32 -9.32
N ALA A 428 -4.38 -17.05 -9.51
CA ALA A 428 -4.05 -16.12 -8.44
C ALA A 428 -5.29 -15.38 -7.91
N LEU A 429 -6.48 -15.59 -8.49
CA LEU A 429 -7.73 -15.03 -7.98
C LEU A 429 -8.15 -15.75 -6.70
N GLU A 430 -8.40 -14.97 -5.64
CA GLU A 430 -8.66 -15.51 -4.31
C GLU A 430 -9.92 -16.40 -4.26
N LYS A 431 -9.75 -17.60 -3.69
CA LYS A 431 -10.81 -18.56 -3.42
C LYS A 431 -10.73 -19.06 -1.98
N TRP A 432 -11.88 -19.26 -1.35
CA TRP A 432 -11.96 -19.79 0.00
C TRP A 432 -12.83 -21.04 0.05
N SER A 433 -12.47 -22.02 0.87
CA SER A 433 -13.29 -23.22 1.01
C SER A 433 -14.63 -22.88 1.67
N VAL A 434 -15.72 -23.42 1.12
CA VAL A 434 -17.06 -23.29 1.72
C VAL A 434 -17.09 -23.80 3.16
N PRO A 435 -16.46 -24.94 3.53
CA PRO A 435 -16.40 -25.38 4.91
C PRO A 435 -15.77 -24.36 5.87
N LEU A 436 -14.68 -23.70 5.46
CA LEU A 436 -14.05 -22.65 6.26
C LEU A 436 -15.01 -21.47 6.46
N PHE A 437 -15.66 -21.01 5.39
CA PHE A 437 -16.68 -19.96 5.44
C PHE A 437 -17.86 -20.34 6.35
N GLN A 438 -18.34 -21.57 6.24
CA GLN A 438 -19.47 -22.07 7.04
C GLN A 438 -19.13 -22.07 8.54
N ASN A 439 -17.90 -22.44 8.89
CA ASN A 439 -17.44 -22.45 10.27
C ASN A 439 -17.22 -21.03 10.81
N LEU A 440 -16.55 -20.17 10.04
CA LEU A 440 -16.10 -18.87 10.53
C LEU A 440 -17.15 -17.75 10.38
N LEU A 441 -17.89 -17.72 9.27
CA LEU A 441 -18.82 -16.65 8.87
C LEU A 441 -20.15 -17.23 8.36
N PRO A 442 -20.91 -17.96 9.20
CA PRO A 442 -22.08 -18.72 8.77
C PRO A 442 -23.19 -17.85 8.17
N ARG A 443 -23.39 -16.61 8.67
CA ARG A 443 -24.38 -15.69 8.12
C ARG A 443 -23.98 -15.19 6.74
N HIS A 444 -22.71 -14.83 6.56
CA HIS A 444 -22.17 -14.38 5.28
C HIS A 444 -22.28 -15.45 4.20
N LEU A 445 -22.04 -16.72 4.55
CA LEU A 445 -22.22 -17.81 3.60
C LEU A 445 -23.68 -17.93 3.12
N GLN A 446 -24.67 -17.77 4.01
CA GLN A 446 -26.09 -17.75 3.60
C GLN A 446 -26.38 -16.61 2.61
N ILE A 447 -25.86 -15.40 2.90
CA ILE A 447 -26.03 -14.23 2.04
C ILE A 447 -25.33 -14.46 0.68
N ILE A 448 -24.13 -15.05 0.66
CA ILE A 448 -23.40 -15.40 -0.57
C ILE A 448 -24.21 -16.39 -1.41
N TYR A 449 -24.83 -17.40 -0.79
CA TYR A 449 -25.70 -18.33 -1.52
C TYR A 449 -26.93 -17.64 -2.10
N GLU A 450 -27.56 -16.72 -1.37
CA GLU A 450 -28.71 -15.95 -1.86
C GLU A 450 -28.30 -15.01 -3.02
N ILE A 451 -27.17 -14.29 -2.90
CA ILE A 451 -26.59 -13.49 -3.99
C ILE A 451 -26.36 -14.37 -5.23
N ASN A 452 -25.72 -15.53 -5.06
CA ASN A 452 -25.43 -16.44 -6.16
C ASN A 452 -26.71 -16.97 -6.82
N LEU A 453 -27.72 -17.35 -6.02
CA LEU A 453 -28.99 -17.84 -6.52
C LEU A 453 -29.69 -16.81 -7.42
N PHE A 454 -29.85 -15.58 -6.93
CA PHE A 454 -30.51 -14.53 -7.71
C PHE A 454 -29.70 -14.13 -8.94
N PHE A 455 -28.37 -14.09 -8.84
CA PHE A 455 -27.50 -13.86 -9.98
C PHE A 455 -27.66 -14.95 -11.05
N LEU A 456 -27.62 -16.24 -10.68
CA LEU A 456 -27.78 -17.34 -11.63
C LEU A 456 -29.18 -17.36 -12.26
N GLN A 457 -30.23 -17.00 -11.52
CA GLN A 457 -31.58 -16.83 -12.09
C GLN A 457 -31.64 -15.69 -13.12
N LEU A 458 -30.94 -14.58 -12.87
CA LEU A 458 -30.80 -13.48 -13.84
C LEU A 458 -30.08 -13.97 -15.10
N VAL A 459 -29.00 -14.72 -14.94
CA VAL A 459 -28.23 -15.28 -16.06
C VAL A 459 -29.04 -16.29 -16.85
N GLU A 460 -29.78 -17.21 -16.20
CA GLU A 460 -30.65 -18.18 -16.88
C GLU A 460 -31.76 -17.48 -17.68
N LYS A 461 -32.36 -16.41 -17.13
CA LYS A 461 -33.34 -15.59 -17.86
C LYS A 461 -32.75 -14.89 -19.08
N LYS A 462 -31.51 -14.41 -18.99
CA LYS A 462 -30.82 -13.71 -20.09
C LYS A 462 -30.29 -14.69 -21.16
N PHE A 463 -29.87 -15.89 -20.76
CA PHE A 463 -29.27 -16.91 -21.62
C PHE A 463 -29.95 -18.28 -21.46
N PRO A 464 -31.25 -18.43 -21.80
CA PRO A 464 -32.03 -19.63 -21.47
C PRO A 464 -31.57 -20.92 -22.16
N LYS A 465 -30.73 -20.82 -23.21
CA LYS A 465 -30.21 -21.96 -23.98
C LYS A 465 -28.74 -22.30 -23.70
N GLU A 466 -28.05 -21.52 -22.87
CA GLU A 466 -26.61 -21.68 -22.61
C GLU A 466 -26.35 -22.10 -21.16
N ARG A 467 -26.94 -23.22 -20.70
CA ARG A 467 -26.87 -23.62 -19.29
C ARG A 467 -25.46 -23.78 -18.71
N GLU A 468 -24.47 -24.11 -19.54
CA GLU A 468 -23.07 -24.22 -19.11
C GLU A 468 -22.49 -22.91 -18.56
N ILE A 469 -23.01 -21.75 -19.00
CA ILE A 469 -22.55 -20.45 -18.51
C ILE A 469 -22.75 -20.34 -17.00
N LEU A 470 -23.82 -20.92 -16.45
CA LEU A 470 -24.16 -20.86 -15.04
C LEU A 470 -23.03 -21.43 -14.17
N GLY A 471 -22.44 -22.56 -14.57
CA GLY A 471 -21.29 -23.14 -13.88
C GLY A 471 -20.04 -22.27 -13.96
N ARG A 472 -19.80 -21.65 -15.12
CA ARG A 472 -18.62 -20.80 -15.34
C ARG A 472 -18.67 -19.49 -14.57
N VAL A 473 -19.84 -18.89 -14.36
CA VAL A 473 -19.98 -17.57 -13.70
C VAL A 473 -20.44 -17.62 -12.24
N SER A 474 -20.90 -18.78 -11.74
CA SER A 474 -21.36 -18.93 -10.36
C SER A 474 -20.36 -18.39 -9.33
N ILE A 475 -20.78 -17.73 -8.27
CA ILE A 475 -19.87 -17.35 -7.18
C ILE A 475 -19.34 -18.59 -6.46
N ILE A 476 -20.12 -19.68 -6.45
CA ILE A 476 -19.74 -20.96 -5.87
C ILE A 476 -19.18 -21.88 -6.96
N GLU A 477 -17.94 -22.31 -6.77
CA GLU A 477 -17.32 -23.36 -7.57
C GLU A 477 -17.66 -24.73 -6.97
N GLU A 478 -18.21 -25.61 -7.80
CA GLU A 478 -18.65 -26.96 -7.45
C GLU A 478 -17.47 -27.97 -7.50
N SER A 479 -16.33 -27.58 -6.93
CA SER A 479 -15.14 -28.43 -6.74
C SER A 479 -15.22 -29.24 -5.43
N GLN A 480 -14.22 -30.08 -5.15
CA GLN A 480 -14.12 -30.83 -3.89
C GLN A 480 -12.86 -30.42 -3.11
N PRO A 481 -13.00 -29.68 -1.99
CA PRO A 481 -14.23 -29.08 -1.44
C PRO A 481 -14.75 -27.93 -2.32
N LYS A 482 -16.02 -27.53 -2.13
CA LYS A 482 -16.59 -26.36 -2.82
C LYS A 482 -15.83 -25.10 -2.43
N MET A 483 -15.71 -24.16 -3.37
CA MET A 483 -14.98 -22.90 -3.16
C MET A 483 -15.86 -21.68 -3.42
N VAL A 484 -15.65 -20.60 -2.67
CA VAL A 484 -16.21 -19.27 -2.91
C VAL A 484 -15.22 -18.48 -3.76
N ARG A 485 -15.63 -18.05 -4.96
CA ARG A 485 -14.80 -17.26 -5.89
C ARG A 485 -14.95 -15.77 -5.60
N MET A 486 -13.98 -15.19 -4.90
CA MET A 486 -14.11 -13.82 -4.36
C MET A 486 -14.11 -12.76 -5.46
N ALA A 487 -13.29 -12.91 -6.50
CA ALA A 487 -13.33 -12.00 -7.66
C ALA A 487 -14.72 -11.95 -8.32
N TYR A 488 -15.43 -13.07 -8.36
CA TYR A 488 -16.75 -13.15 -9.00
C TYR A 488 -17.81 -12.47 -8.13
N LEU A 489 -17.73 -12.68 -6.81
CA LEU A 489 -18.53 -11.96 -5.84
C LEU A 489 -18.30 -10.45 -5.93
N ALA A 490 -17.04 -10.00 -6.08
CA ALA A 490 -16.70 -8.60 -6.25
C ALA A 490 -17.31 -8.00 -7.53
N ILE A 491 -17.23 -8.71 -8.67
CA ILE A 491 -17.83 -8.28 -9.93
C ILE A 491 -19.36 -8.18 -9.80
N VAL A 492 -20.01 -9.20 -9.24
CA VAL A 492 -21.47 -9.25 -9.09
C VAL A 492 -21.97 -8.14 -8.14
N GLY A 493 -21.24 -7.86 -7.07
CA GLY A 493 -21.62 -6.88 -6.05
C GLY A 493 -21.17 -5.43 -6.29
N SER A 494 -20.48 -5.12 -7.39
CA SER A 494 -19.98 -3.76 -7.71
C SER A 494 -20.69 -3.15 -8.92
N HIS A 495 -20.81 -1.81 -9.00
CA HIS A 495 -21.35 -1.14 -10.21
C HIS A 495 -20.30 -0.94 -11.29
N LYS A 496 -19.02 -0.87 -10.91
CA LYS A 496 -17.87 -0.74 -11.82
C LYS A 496 -16.75 -1.68 -11.44
N VAL A 497 -16.09 -2.22 -12.45
CA VAL A 497 -14.87 -3.03 -12.36
C VAL A 497 -13.80 -2.36 -13.21
N ASN A 498 -12.60 -2.17 -12.71
CA ASN A 498 -11.51 -1.60 -13.50
C ASN A 498 -10.22 -2.41 -13.41
N GLY A 499 -9.50 -2.47 -14.54
CA GLY A 499 -8.09 -2.85 -14.55
C GLY A 499 -7.19 -1.64 -14.31
N VAL A 500 -5.88 -1.91 -14.28
CA VAL A 500 -4.83 -0.98 -13.84
C VAL A 500 -3.81 -0.56 -14.91
N ALA A 501 -4.06 -1.00 -16.15
CA ALA A 501 -3.40 -0.62 -17.38
C ALA A 501 -4.35 -0.95 -18.54
N GLU A 502 -4.17 -0.31 -19.69
CA GLU A 502 -5.08 -0.46 -20.84
C GLU A 502 -5.13 -1.92 -21.33
N LEU A 503 -3.98 -2.51 -21.66
CA LEU A 503 -3.90 -3.91 -22.12
C LEU A 503 -4.45 -4.90 -21.07
N HIS A 504 -4.17 -4.65 -19.79
CA HIS A 504 -4.69 -5.48 -18.71
C HIS A 504 -6.23 -5.40 -18.62
N SER A 505 -6.79 -4.19 -18.78
CA SER A 505 -8.24 -4.00 -18.81
C SER A 505 -8.89 -4.66 -20.02
N ASP A 506 -8.20 -4.70 -21.16
CA ASP A 506 -8.67 -5.43 -22.33
C ASP A 506 -8.60 -6.94 -22.11
N LEU A 507 -7.52 -7.46 -21.51
CA LEU A 507 -7.40 -8.88 -21.15
C LEU A 507 -8.49 -9.31 -20.15
N ILE A 508 -8.83 -8.44 -19.20
CA ILE A 508 -9.97 -8.64 -18.30
C ILE A 508 -11.27 -8.83 -19.10
N LYS A 509 -11.50 -8.00 -20.12
CA LYS A 509 -12.73 -8.02 -20.91
C LYS A 509 -12.80 -9.21 -21.89
N THR A 510 -11.68 -9.55 -22.51
CA THR A 510 -11.63 -10.54 -23.61
C THR A 510 -11.40 -11.97 -23.10
N THR A 511 -10.69 -12.12 -21.99
CA THR A 511 -10.23 -13.42 -21.50
C THR A 511 -10.77 -13.72 -20.09
N ILE A 512 -10.33 -12.97 -19.08
CA ILE A 512 -10.50 -13.36 -17.66
C ILE A 512 -11.97 -13.32 -17.23
N PHE A 513 -12.68 -12.25 -17.56
CA PHE A 513 -14.07 -12.03 -17.15
C PHE A 513 -15.04 -11.90 -18.34
N LYS A 514 -14.71 -12.50 -19.48
CA LYS A 514 -15.49 -12.42 -20.74
C LYS A 514 -16.98 -12.74 -20.58
N ASP A 515 -17.32 -13.77 -19.80
CA ASP A 515 -18.72 -14.15 -19.58
C ASP A 515 -19.45 -13.08 -18.73
N PHE A 516 -18.75 -12.42 -17.79
CA PHE A 516 -19.33 -11.30 -17.05
C PHE A 516 -19.53 -10.06 -17.91
N VAL A 517 -18.65 -9.80 -18.89
CA VAL A 517 -18.86 -8.74 -19.89
C VAL A 517 -20.12 -9.01 -20.72
N ARG A 518 -20.35 -10.26 -21.15
CA ARG A 518 -21.59 -10.66 -21.85
C ARG A 518 -22.83 -10.45 -20.97
N ILE A 519 -22.73 -10.72 -19.67
CA ILE A 519 -23.84 -10.60 -18.72
C ILE A 519 -24.16 -9.15 -18.38
N PHE A 520 -23.18 -8.33 -18.03
CA PHE A 520 -23.40 -6.96 -17.54
C PHE A 520 -23.24 -5.86 -18.60
N GLY A 521 -22.59 -6.17 -19.72
CA GLY A 521 -22.21 -5.20 -20.74
C GLY A 521 -20.79 -4.65 -20.52
N PRO A 522 -20.14 -4.14 -21.59
CA PRO A 522 -18.79 -3.60 -21.53
C PRO A 522 -18.67 -2.38 -20.63
N ASP A 523 -19.74 -1.57 -20.49
CA ASP A 523 -19.72 -0.35 -19.69
C ASP A 523 -19.41 -0.60 -18.21
N LYS A 524 -19.68 -1.80 -17.68
CA LYS A 524 -19.31 -2.15 -16.30
C LYS A 524 -17.79 -2.25 -16.12
N PHE A 525 -17.05 -2.54 -17.18
CA PHE A 525 -15.61 -2.79 -17.17
C PHE A 525 -14.86 -1.60 -17.78
N THR A 526 -14.13 -0.87 -16.95
CA THR A 526 -13.35 0.31 -17.35
C THR A 526 -11.85 0.08 -17.15
N ASN A 527 -11.04 1.07 -17.52
CA ASN A 527 -9.61 1.13 -17.23
C ASN A 527 -9.34 2.37 -16.37
N VAL A 528 -8.45 2.25 -15.39
CA VAL A 528 -7.75 3.40 -14.81
C VAL A 528 -6.30 2.99 -14.68
N THR A 529 -5.47 3.46 -15.62
CA THR A 529 -4.03 3.19 -15.57
C THR A 529 -3.43 3.75 -14.29
N ASN A 530 -2.60 2.95 -13.62
CA ASN A 530 -1.94 3.35 -12.37
C ASN A 530 -1.02 4.57 -12.52
N GLY A 531 -0.69 5.19 -11.39
CA GLY A 531 0.21 6.33 -11.31
C GLY A 531 0.88 6.46 -9.95
N ILE A 532 1.82 7.40 -9.85
CA ILE A 532 2.63 7.67 -8.66
C ILE A 532 2.57 9.14 -8.28
N THR A 533 2.71 9.44 -6.98
CA THR A 533 2.75 10.84 -6.53
C THR A 533 4.11 11.48 -6.86
N PRO A 534 4.17 12.60 -7.60
CA PRO A 534 5.41 13.31 -7.87
C PRO A 534 5.99 13.97 -6.60
N ARG A 535 5.19 14.19 -5.55
CA ARG A 535 5.65 14.81 -4.30
C ARG A 535 6.67 13.92 -3.60
N ARG A 536 6.39 12.63 -3.45
CA ARG A 536 7.34 11.69 -2.85
C ARG A 536 8.41 11.23 -3.84
N TRP A 537 7.99 10.82 -5.04
CA TRP A 537 8.88 10.10 -5.95
C TRP A 537 9.77 11.00 -6.81
N LEU A 538 9.60 12.31 -6.77
CA LEU A 538 10.49 13.28 -7.44
C LEU A 538 10.92 14.37 -6.46
N HIS A 539 9.98 15.13 -5.90
CA HIS A 539 10.31 16.30 -5.07
C HIS A 539 11.04 15.92 -3.76
N GLN A 540 10.58 14.89 -3.06
CA GLN A 540 11.23 14.38 -1.84
C GLN A 540 12.47 13.54 -2.14
N ALA A 541 12.36 12.56 -3.05
CA ALA A 541 13.44 11.60 -3.33
C ALA A 541 14.64 12.24 -4.05
N ASN A 542 14.38 13.23 -4.90
CA ASN A 542 15.36 13.85 -5.79
C ASN A 542 15.19 15.39 -5.85
N PRO A 543 15.41 16.09 -4.71
CA PRO A 543 15.12 17.52 -4.59
C PRO A 543 15.91 18.38 -5.58
N ARG A 544 17.17 18.03 -5.87
CA ARG A 544 17.98 18.76 -6.86
C ARG A 544 17.43 18.67 -8.28
N LEU A 545 16.95 17.49 -8.69
CA LEU A 545 16.27 17.34 -10.00
C LEU A 545 14.96 18.12 -10.00
N SER A 546 14.19 18.08 -8.91
CA SER A 546 12.97 18.85 -8.78
C SER A 546 13.21 20.36 -8.87
N GLU A 547 14.31 20.88 -8.31
CA GLU A 547 14.71 22.29 -8.40
C GLU A 547 15.12 22.67 -9.83
N LEU A 548 15.90 21.81 -10.49
CA LEU A 548 16.29 22.00 -11.89
C LEU A 548 15.04 22.05 -12.80
N ILE A 549 14.09 21.14 -12.61
CA ILE A 549 12.81 21.14 -13.33
C ILE A 549 12.03 22.42 -13.04
N ALA A 550 11.91 22.82 -11.77
CA ALA A 550 11.22 24.04 -11.38
C ALA A 550 11.81 25.29 -12.03
N SER A 551 13.13 25.33 -12.26
CA SER A 551 13.80 26.45 -12.94
C SER A 551 13.36 26.61 -14.40
N LYS A 552 12.91 25.53 -15.05
CA LYS A 552 12.47 25.53 -16.44
C LYS A 552 10.95 25.65 -16.59
N THR A 553 10.18 25.10 -15.65
CA THR A 553 8.71 25.10 -15.66
C THR A 553 8.07 26.29 -14.94
N GLY A 554 8.88 27.27 -14.51
CA GLY A 554 8.38 28.49 -13.85
C GLY A 554 8.00 28.32 -12.38
N GLY A 555 8.42 27.24 -11.72
CA GLY A 555 8.26 27.00 -10.28
C GLY A 555 7.82 25.57 -9.94
N ILE A 556 7.34 25.35 -8.71
CA ILE A 556 6.91 24.03 -8.22
C ILE A 556 5.48 23.63 -8.64
N GLY A 557 4.85 24.40 -9.53
CA GLY A 557 3.48 24.15 -10.01
C GLY A 557 3.31 22.78 -10.66
N PHE A 558 4.37 22.25 -11.29
CA PHE A 558 4.36 20.93 -11.92
C PHE A 558 4.08 19.76 -10.94
N LEU A 559 4.21 19.97 -9.63
CA LEU A 559 3.88 18.96 -8.62
C LEU A 559 2.36 18.76 -8.43
N LYS A 560 1.56 19.71 -8.90
CA LYS A 560 0.08 19.62 -9.01
C LYS A 560 -0.37 19.31 -10.44
N ASP A 561 0.43 19.67 -11.44
CA ASP A 561 0.18 19.35 -12.84
C ASP A 561 1.46 18.82 -13.50
N LEU A 562 1.60 17.49 -13.51
CA LEU A 562 2.80 16.83 -14.03
C LEU A 562 2.92 16.93 -15.56
N THR A 563 1.88 17.41 -16.26
CA THR A 563 1.94 17.60 -17.73
C THR A 563 2.91 18.71 -18.13
N LEU A 564 3.20 19.66 -17.23
CA LEU A 564 4.18 20.73 -17.42
C LEU A 564 5.63 20.24 -17.60
N LEU A 565 5.91 18.96 -17.33
CA LEU A 565 7.22 18.37 -17.63
C LEU A 565 7.53 18.38 -19.14
N ASN A 566 6.53 18.49 -20.02
CA ASN A 566 6.73 18.57 -21.46
C ASN A 566 7.62 19.75 -21.89
N GLU A 567 7.66 20.84 -21.12
CA GLU A 567 8.51 22.00 -21.38
C GLU A 567 10.01 21.65 -21.39
N LEU A 568 10.40 20.56 -20.70
CA LEU A 568 11.78 20.07 -20.64
C LEU A 568 12.30 19.58 -22.00
N GLU A 569 11.43 19.22 -22.94
CA GLU A 569 11.84 18.80 -24.29
C GLU A 569 12.68 19.89 -24.99
N ASN A 570 12.36 21.16 -24.75
CA ASN A 570 13.08 22.31 -25.33
C ASN A 570 14.53 22.43 -24.85
N PHE A 571 14.87 21.73 -23.75
CA PHE A 571 16.19 21.77 -23.13
C PHE A 571 16.92 20.43 -23.26
N ALA A 572 16.34 19.44 -23.94
CA ALA A 572 16.95 18.12 -24.09
C ALA A 572 18.33 18.16 -24.77
N ASP A 573 18.57 19.13 -25.65
CA ASP A 573 19.86 19.35 -26.33
C ASP A 573 20.66 20.55 -25.79
N ASP A 574 20.17 21.18 -24.72
CA ASP A 574 20.86 22.30 -24.08
C ASP A 574 22.08 21.81 -23.26
N LYS A 575 23.26 22.33 -23.57
CA LYS A 575 24.53 21.85 -22.99
C LYS A 575 24.64 22.10 -21.49
N GLU A 576 24.17 23.25 -21.01
CA GLU A 576 24.25 23.59 -19.59
C GLU A 576 23.26 22.74 -18.79
N PHE A 577 22.05 22.57 -19.31
CA PHE A 577 21.03 21.71 -18.71
C PHE A 577 21.46 20.25 -18.63
N LYS A 578 22.01 19.67 -19.72
CA LYS A 578 22.57 18.30 -19.71
C LYS A 578 23.67 18.12 -18.67
N LYS A 579 24.55 19.12 -18.55
CA LYS A 579 25.65 19.08 -17.58
C LYS A 579 25.12 19.04 -16.15
N GLU A 580 24.18 19.94 -15.81
CA GLU A 580 23.58 19.96 -14.48
C GLU A 580 22.79 18.67 -14.18
N TRP A 581 22.07 18.14 -15.18
CA TRP A 581 21.39 16.86 -15.09
C TRP A 581 22.34 15.71 -14.73
N ALA A 582 23.48 15.62 -15.42
CA ALA A 582 24.51 14.61 -15.16
C ALA A 582 25.11 14.73 -13.75
N GLU A 583 25.40 15.96 -13.30
CA GLU A 583 25.91 16.23 -11.96
C GLU A 583 24.93 15.82 -10.86
N ILE A 584 23.62 16.01 -11.09
CA ILE A 584 22.56 15.57 -10.17
C ILE A 584 22.52 14.04 -10.10
N LYS A 585 22.49 13.35 -11.26
CA LYS A 585 22.51 11.88 -11.32
C LYS A 585 23.73 11.30 -10.62
N TYR A 586 24.92 11.85 -10.89
CA TYR A 586 26.16 11.44 -10.25
C TYR A 586 26.12 11.59 -8.73
N ALA A 587 25.62 12.72 -8.22
CA ALA A 587 25.49 12.92 -6.77
C ALA A 587 24.53 11.93 -6.11
N ASN A 588 23.42 11.59 -6.78
CA ASN A 588 22.51 10.54 -6.31
C ASN A 588 23.20 9.17 -6.27
N LYS A 589 24.03 8.86 -7.27
CA LYS A 589 24.85 7.63 -7.31
C LYS A 589 25.89 7.59 -6.20
N VAL A 590 26.53 8.71 -5.88
CA VAL A 590 27.45 8.82 -4.73
C VAL A 590 26.72 8.54 -3.42
N ARG A 591 25.49 9.06 -3.25
CA ARG A 591 24.66 8.77 -2.06
C ARG A 591 24.36 7.27 -1.94
N LEU A 592 23.97 6.61 -3.03
CA LEU A 592 23.71 5.17 -3.02
C LEU A 592 25.00 4.36 -2.80
N ALA A 593 26.12 4.73 -3.43
CA ALA A 593 27.41 4.08 -3.23
C ALA A 593 27.89 4.16 -1.78
N LYS A 594 27.67 5.29 -1.10
CA LYS A 594 27.93 5.44 0.34
C LYS A 594 27.06 4.49 1.17
N HIS A 595 25.78 4.36 0.82
CA HIS A 595 24.89 3.43 1.51
C HIS A 595 25.34 1.98 1.32
N ILE A 596 25.61 1.56 0.07
CA ILE A 596 26.17 0.23 -0.25
C ILE A 596 27.42 -0.03 0.59
N LYS A 597 28.36 0.91 0.62
CA LYS A 597 29.60 0.75 1.41
C LYS A 597 29.32 0.57 2.90
N THR A 598 28.36 1.31 3.44
CA THR A 598 28.02 1.29 4.87
C THR A 598 27.32 -0.01 5.26
N THR A 599 26.46 -0.57 4.40
CA THR A 599 25.64 -1.74 4.73
C THR A 599 26.27 -3.07 4.30
N THR A 600 27.04 -3.11 3.21
CA THR A 600 27.61 -4.35 2.68
C THR A 600 29.14 -4.41 2.79
N GLY A 601 29.79 -3.29 3.11
CA GLY A 601 31.25 -3.18 3.09
C GLY A 601 31.87 -3.13 1.69
N VAL A 602 31.09 -3.27 0.62
CA VAL A 602 31.57 -3.23 -0.77
C VAL A 602 31.69 -1.79 -1.26
N THR A 603 32.84 -1.44 -1.83
CA THR A 603 33.02 -0.15 -2.52
C THR A 603 32.59 -0.31 -3.97
N VAL A 604 31.76 0.61 -4.47
CA VAL A 604 31.33 0.64 -5.87
C VAL A 604 31.67 1.98 -6.51
N ASN A 605 31.99 1.98 -7.80
CA ASN A 605 32.34 3.18 -8.57
C ASN A 605 31.07 3.95 -8.99
N PRO A 606 30.82 5.18 -8.51
CA PRO A 606 29.64 5.97 -8.90
C PRO A 606 29.64 6.43 -10.36
N ALA A 607 30.76 6.33 -11.08
CA ALA A 607 30.82 6.61 -12.52
C ALA A 607 30.37 5.42 -13.39
N ALA A 608 30.33 4.20 -12.83
CA ALA A 608 29.84 3.01 -13.49
C ALA A 608 28.34 3.08 -13.78
N LEU A 609 27.85 2.37 -14.79
CA LEU A 609 26.41 2.23 -15.04
C LEU A 609 25.76 1.53 -13.83
N PHE A 610 24.79 2.20 -13.19
CA PHE A 610 23.98 1.60 -12.12
C PHE A 610 22.75 0.93 -12.72
N ASP A 611 22.79 -0.40 -12.72
CA ASP A 611 21.82 -1.30 -13.33
C ASP A 611 21.03 -2.01 -12.22
N ILE A 612 19.73 -1.72 -12.12
CA ILE A 612 18.96 -1.95 -10.90
C ILE A 612 17.72 -2.82 -11.13
N GLN A 613 17.60 -3.92 -10.39
CA GLN A 613 16.39 -4.72 -10.29
C GLN A 613 15.88 -4.80 -8.84
N VAL A 614 14.95 -3.92 -8.47
CA VAL A 614 14.36 -3.87 -7.13
C VAL A 614 12.84 -4.10 -7.13
N LYS A 615 12.42 -5.29 -6.71
CA LYS A 615 11.01 -5.71 -6.63
C LYS A 615 10.88 -6.99 -5.81
N ARG A 616 9.66 -7.47 -5.55
CA ARG A 616 9.44 -8.79 -4.93
C ARG A 616 10.23 -9.88 -5.69
N ILE A 617 10.91 -10.76 -4.96
CA ILE A 617 11.64 -11.88 -5.58
C ILE A 617 10.66 -12.99 -5.92
N HIS A 618 10.60 -13.36 -7.20
CA HIS A 618 9.68 -14.37 -7.72
C HIS A 618 10.17 -14.86 -9.09
N GLU A 619 10.00 -16.14 -9.39
CA GLU A 619 10.42 -16.71 -10.68
C GLU A 619 9.86 -15.96 -11.91
N TYR A 620 8.58 -15.56 -11.93
CA TYR A 620 8.02 -14.80 -13.07
C TYR A 620 8.60 -13.39 -13.23
N LYS A 621 9.19 -12.80 -12.18
CA LYS A 621 9.88 -11.50 -12.22
C LYS A 621 11.31 -11.60 -12.78
N ARG A 622 11.78 -12.84 -12.97
CA ARG A 622 13.02 -13.23 -13.64
C ARG A 622 14.29 -12.59 -13.09
N GLN A 623 14.39 -12.42 -11.77
CA GLN A 623 15.70 -12.10 -11.16
C GLN A 623 16.75 -13.16 -11.48
N GLN A 624 16.34 -14.42 -11.67
CA GLN A 624 17.22 -15.49 -12.14
C GLN A 624 17.79 -15.21 -13.54
N MET A 625 17.01 -14.70 -14.49
CA MET A 625 17.50 -14.35 -15.83
C MET A 625 18.52 -13.21 -15.77
N ASN A 626 18.27 -12.20 -14.93
CA ASN A 626 19.23 -11.12 -14.73
C ASN A 626 20.55 -11.64 -14.15
N ILE A 627 20.51 -12.39 -13.05
CA ILE A 627 21.75 -12.91 -12.45
C ILE A 627 22.48 -13.90 -13.39
N PHE A 628 21.77 -14.64 -14.22
CA PHE A 628 22.40 -15.45 -15.28
C PHE A 628 23.11 -14.58 -16.33
N GLY A 629 22.52 -13.46 -16.74
CA GLY A 629 23.17 -12.49 -17.63
C GLY A 629 24.40 -11.83 -17.00
N VAL A 630 24.37 -11.59 -15.68
CA VAL A 630 25.53 -11.11 -14.91
C VAL A 630 26.64 -12.17 -14.87
N ILE A 631 26.31 -13.45 -14.67
CA ILE A 631 27.28 -14.55 -14.74
C ILE A 631 27.88 -14.64 -16.15
N HIS A 632 27.06 -14.58 -17.19
CA HIS A 632 27.53 -14.55 -18.59
C HIS A 632 28.53 -13.40 -18.80
N ARG A 633 28.18 -12.18 -18.39
CA ARG A 633 29.08 -11.01 -18.48
C ARG A 633 30.39 -11.23 -17.73
N TYR A 634 30.34 -11.80 -16.52
CA TYR A 634 31.54 -12.12 -15.74
C TYR A 634 32.46 -13.11 -16.47
N LEU A 635 31.90 -14.21 -16.98
CA LEU A 635 32.67 -15.21 -17.75
C LEU A 635 33.28 -14.59 -19.01
N THR A 636 32.54 -13.74 -19.71
CA THR A 636 33.00 -13.01 -20.89
C THR A 636 34.16 -12.07 -20.56
N ILE A 637 34.08 -11.30 -19.47
CA ILE A 637 35.19 -10.45 -18.99
C ILE A 637 36.43 -11.30 -18.67
N LYS A 638 36.27 -12.46 -18.02
CA LYS A 638 37.39 -13.34 -17.68
C LYS A 638 38.10 -13.89 -18.92
N ASN A 639 37.37 -14.15 -20.00
CA ASN A 639 37.91 -14.63 -21.26
C ASN A 639 38.55 -13.52 -22.12
N MET A 640 38.31 -12.25 -21.82
CA MET A 640 38.94 -11.12 -22.51
C MET A 640 40.39 -10.91 -22.09
N SER A 641 41.20 -10.44 -23.03
CA SER A 641 42.53 -9.90 -22.76
C SER A 641 42.47 -8.60 -21.96
N ALA A 642 43.58 -8.24 -21.31
CA ALA A 642 43.65 -7.00 -20.53
C ALA A 642 43.37 -5.73 -21.35
N GLU A 643 43.70 -5.72 -22.64
CA GLU A 643 43.43 -4.57 -23.54
C GLU A 643 41.96 -4.49 -23.97
N GLU A 644 41.28 -5.64 -24.11
CA GLU A 644 39.84 -5.66 -24.38
C GLU A 644 39.03 -5.18 -23.17
N ARG A 645 39.43 -5.61 -21.97
CA ARG A 645 38.80 -5.18 -20.71
C ARG A 645 38.81 -3.67 -20.51
N LYS A 646 39.85 -2.97 -20.95
CA LYS A 646 39.95 -1.49 -20.87
C LYS A 646 38.91 -0.75 -21.71
N LYS A 647 38.30 -1.41 -22.69
CA LYS A 647 37.28 -0.81 -23.57
C LYS A 647 35.86 -0.94 -23.01
N LEU A 648 35.67 -1.72 -21.95
CA LEU A 648 34.36 -1.93 -21.34
C LEU A 648 34.01 -0.76 -20.40
N ALA A 649 32.74 -0.37 -20.44
CA ALA A 649 32.18 0.52 -19.44
C ALA A 649 31.96 -0.26 -18.13
N PRO A 650 32.36 0.28 -16.97
CA PRO A 650 32.14 -0.39 -15.69
C PRO A 650 30.63 -0.41 -15.35
N ARG A 651 30.18 -1.50 -14.71
CA ARG A 651 28.77 -1.71 -14.34
C ARG A 651 28.63 -2.18 -12.89
N VAL A 652 27.58 -1.72 -12.22
CA VAL A 652 27.17 -2.17 -10.89
C VAL A 652 25.75 -2.71 -11.01
N SER A 653 25.60 -4.03 -10.91
CA SER A 653 24.31 -4.72 -10.91
C SER A 653 23.77 -4.79 -9.49
N ILE A 654 22.64 -4.11 -9.24
CA ILE A 654 22.05 -3.92 -7.92
C ILE A 654 20.70 -4.61 -7.87
N PHE A 655 20.61 -5.61 -7.00
CA PHE A 655 19.38 -6.34 -6.70
C PHE A 655 18.81 -5.89 -5.36
N GLY A 656 17.51 -6.02 -5.19
CA GLY A 656 16.87 -5.87 -3.89
C GLY A 656 15.42 -6.32 -3.92
N GLY A 657 14.94 -6.83 -2.79
CA GLY A 657 13.60 -7.40 -2.74
C GLY A 657 13.45 -8.44 -1.65
N LYS A 658 12.21 -8.74 -1.31
CA LYS A 658 11.85 -9.76 -0.32
C LYS A 658 11.26 -10.98 -1.03
N ALA A 659 11.69 -12.17 -0.61
CA ALA A 659 11.02 -13.44 -0.95
C ALA A 659 9.91 -13.73 0.08
N ALA A 660 8.83 -14.40 -0.32
CA ALA A 660 7.85 -14.87 0.66
C ALA A 660 8.51 -15.94 1.57
N PRO A 661 8.20 -16.00 2.89
CA PRO A 661 8.96 -16.84 3.82
C PRO A 661 8.97 -18.34 3.46
N GLY A 662 7.86 -18.83 2.88
CA GLY A 662 7.71 -20.22 2.44
C GLY A 662 8.12 -20.49 0.98
N TYR A 663 8.55 -19.46 0.23
CA TYR A 663 8.90 -19.63 -1.18
C TYR A 663 10.38 -19.95 -1.35
N TRP A 664 10.66 -21.26 -1.36
CA TRP A 664 12.01 -21.80 -1.43
C TRP A 664 12.80 -21.29 -2.66
N MET A 665 12.23 -21.36 -3.88
CA MET A 665 12.96 -20.92 -5.09
C MET A 665 13.33 -19.43 -5.06
N ALA A 666 12.42 -18.57 -4.60
CA ALA A 666 12.71 -17.15 -4.45
C ALA A 666 13.85 -16.88 -3.44
N LYS A 667 13.92 -17.64 -2.33
CA LYS A 667 15.05 -17.56 -1.39
C LYS A 667 16.34 -18.07 -2.01
N THR A 668 16.30 -19.13 -2.82
CA THR A 668 17.45 -19.65 -3.58
C THR A 668 18.00 -18.63 -4.57
N ILE A 669 17.14 -17.85 -5.23
CA ILE A 669 17.57 -16.75 -6.11
C ILE A 669 18.32 -15.66 -5.32
N ILE A 670 17.83 -15.25 -4.14
CA ILE A 670 18.54 -14.31 -3.26
C ILE A 670 19.93 -14.87 -2.89
N HIS A 671 19.98 -16.16 -2.54
CA HIS A 671 21.23 -16.83 -2.21
C HIS A 671 22.21 -16.81 -3.39
N LEU A 672 21.74 -17.14 -4.60
CA LEU A 672 22.58 -17.12 -5.80
C LEU A 672 23.16 -15.72 -6.07
N VAL A 673 22.35 -14.67 -5.98
CA VAL A 673 22.82 -13.29 -6.20
C VAL A 673 23.94 -12.93 -5.21
N ASN A 674 23.75 -13.25 -3.93
CA ASN A 674 24.77 -12.98 -2.90
C ASN A 674 26.05 -13.80 -3.14
N SER A 675 25.92 -15.08 -3.52
CA SER A 675 27.06 -15.95 -3.77
C SER A 675 27.85 -15.53 -5.02
N VAL A 676 27.16 -15.12 -6.09
CA VAL A 676 27.80 -14.50 -7.26
C VAL A 676 28.51 -13.21 -6.87
N GLY A 677 27.87 -12.34 -6.07
CA GLY A 677 28.49 -11.11 -5.58
C GLY A 677 29.73 -11.35 -4.74
N SER A 678 29.76 -12.37 -3.89
CA SER A 678 30.94 -12.76 -3.12
C SER A 678 32.14 -13.09 -4.01
N VAL A 679 31.92 -13.78 -5.12
CA VAL A 679 32.99 -14.13 -6.08
C VAL A 679 33.39 -12.92 -6.92
N VAL A 680 32.44 -12.28 -7.60
CA VAL A 680 32.69 -11.20 -8.55
C VAL A 680 33.33 -9.98 -7.88
N ASN A 681 32.82 -9.57 -6.71
CA ASN A 681 33.31 -8.36 -6.04
C ASN A 681 34.75 -8.50 -5.53
N ASN A 682 35.22 -9.73 -5.31
CA ASN A 682 36.55 -10.07 -4.79
C ASN A 682 37.53 -10.53 -5.90
N ASP A 683 37.09 -10.66 -7.15
CA ASP A 683 37.98 -11.02 -8.27
C ASP A 683 38.82 -9.81 -8.71
N LYS A 684 40.14 -9.92 -8.54
CA LYS A 684 41.11 -8.88 -8.90
C LYS A 684 41.24 -8.67 -10.41
N ASP A 685 40.96 -9.70 -11.22
CA ASP A 685 41.03 -9.62 -12.67
C ASP A 685 39.88 -8.80 -13.27
N VAL A 686 38.76 -8.72 -12.55
CA VAL A 686 37.55 -7.97 -12.91
C VAL A 686 37.55 -6.59 -12.24
N GLY A 687 37.95 -6.50 -10.97
CA GLY A 687 38.08 -5.23 -10.27
C GLY A 687 36.77 -4.44 -10.21
N ASP A 688 36.78 -3.19 -10.68
CA ASP A 688 35.61 -2.30 -10.72
C ASP A 688 34.86 -2.33 -12.06
N LEU A 689 35.22 -3.22 -12.99
CA LEU A 689 34.49 -3.39 -14.24
C LEU A 689 33.10 -3.98 -14.03
N LEU A 690 32.95 -4.85 -13.03
CA LEU A 690 31.66 -5.42 -12.65
C LEU A 690 31.60 -5.57 -11.12
N LYS A 691 30.52 -5.05 -10.53
CA LYS A 691 30.15 -5.32 -9.13
C LYS A 691 28.72 -5.84 -9.07
N VAL A 692 28.44 -6.74 -8.13
CA VAL A 692 27.11 -7.33 -7.92
C VAL A 692 26.71 -7.13 -6.47
N ILE A 693 25.59 -6.45 -6.24
CA ILE A 693 25.17 -6.01 -4.90
C ILE A 693 23.74 -6.48 -4.67
N PHE A 694 23.48 -7.09 -3.51
CA PHE A 694 22.13 -7.27 -2.99
C PHE A 694 21.89 -6.28 -1.85
N LEU A 695 20.86 -5.44 -1.98
CA LEU A 695 20.41 -4.53 -0.92
C LEU A 695 19.29 -5.21 -0.14
N GLU A 696 19.59 -5.58 1.10
CA GLU A 696 18.63 -6.17 2.02
C GLU A 696 17.52 -5.19 2.40
N ASP A 697 16.39 -5.74 2.86
CA ASP A 697 15.22 -5.05 3.40
C ASP A 697 14.76 -3.87 2.55
N TYR A 698 14.59 -4.12 1.24
CA TYR A 698 14.03 -3.14 0.33
C TYR A 698 12.65 -2.67 0.83
N ASN A 699 12.52 -1.36 1.01
CA ASN A 699 11.36 -0.64 1.53
C ASN A 699 11.27 0.76 0.86
N VAL A 700 10.33 1.61 1.26
CA VAL A 700 10.15 2.93 0.62
C VAL A 700 11.36 3.83 0.85
N SER A 701 11.93 3.85 2.06
CA SER A 701 13.12 4.64 2.34
C SER A 701 14.33 4.27 1.50
N LYS A 702 14.56 2.97 1.28
CA LYS A 702 15.61 2.53 0.37
C LYS A 702 15.26 2.86 -1.08
N ALA A 703 14.01 2.71 -1.49
CA ALA A 703 13.56 3.09 -2.83
C ALA A 703 13.78 4.59 -3.12
N GLU A 704 13.52 5.48 -2.16
CA GLU A 704 13.77 6.93 -2.28
C GLU A 704 15.26 7.27 -2.48
N MET A 705 16.17 6.36 -2.12
CA MET A 705 17.61 6.49 -2.40
C MET A 705 18.03 5.83 -3.72
N ILE A 706 17.51 4.63 -3.97
CA ILE A 706 17.87 3.77 -5.10
C ILE A 706 17.37 4.36 -6.43
N ILE A 707 16.10 4.76 -6.49
CA ILE A 707 15.44 5.20 -7.72
C ILE A 707 16.13 6.43 -8.34
N PRO A 708 16.44 7.51 -7.59
CA PRO A 708 17.15 8.67 -8.15
C PRO A 708 18.55 8.36 -8.67
N ALA A 709 19.19 7.29 -8.18
CA ALA A 709 20.54 6.87 -8.53
C ALA A 709 20.59 5.89 -9.72
N SER A 710 19.45 5.36 -10.18
CA SER A 710 19.39 4.43 -11.31
C SER A 710 19.77 5.11 -12.61
N ASP A 711 20.68 4.50 -13.38
CA ASP A 711 20.86 4.84 -14.79
C ASP A 711 19.91 4.00 -15.65
N ILE A 712 19.86 2.70 -15.38
CA ILE A 712 18.93 1.76 -16.01
C ILE A 712 18.26 0.87 -14.97
N SER A 713 17.04 0.42 -15.26
CA SER A 713 16.23 -0.40 -14.37
C SER A 713 15.58 -1.59 -15.10
N GLU A 714 15.57 -2.73 -14.44
CA GLU A 714 15.20 -4.04 -15.00
C GLU A 714 13.71 -4.36 -14.75
N HIS A 715 12.93 -4.36 -15.83
CA HIS A 715 11.50 -4.64 -15.87
C HIS A 715 11.18 -5.83 -16.77
N ILE A 716 11.75 -6.97 -16.40
CA ILE A 716 11.94 -8.15 -17.26
C ILE A 716 11.03 -9.33 -16.93
N SER A 717 9.83 -9.11 -16.40
CA SER A 717 8.91 -10.22 -16.13
C SER A 717 8.53 -10.97 -17.42
N THR A 718 8.19 -12.26 -17.33
CA THR A 718 7.68 -13.00 -18.51
C THR A 718 6.46 -12.24 -19.09
N ALA A 719 6.40 -12.05 -20.40
CA ALA A 719 5.33 -11.24 -21.01
C ALA A 719 3.93 -11.79 -20.65
N GLY A 720 2.98 -10.90 -20.37
CA GLY A 720 1.62 -11.27 -19.95
C GLY A 720 1.49 -11.63 -18.48
N THR A 721 2.49 -11.37 -17.62
CA THR A 721 2.42 -11.67 -16.18
C THR A 721 2.28 -10.43 -15.30
N GLU A 722 2.62 -9.25 -15.81
CA GLU A 722 2.44 -7.97 -15.11
C GLU A 722 1.15 -7.26 -15.53
N ALA A 723 0.32 -6.91 -14.56
CA ALA A 723 -0.86 -6.06 -14.83
C ALA A 723 -0.49 -4.59 -15.10
N SER A 724 0.63 -4.11 -14.55
CA SER A 724 1.04 -2.69 -14.59
C SER A 724 2.54 -2.61 -14.19
N GLY A 725 2.92 -1.75 -13.24
CA GLY A 725 4.29 -1.62 -12.75
C GLY A 725 4.61 -0.20 -12.27
N THR A 726 4.27 0.14 -11.03
CA THR A 726 4.47 1.51 -10.53
C THR A 726 5.92 1.86 -10.24
N SER A 727 6.82 0.88 -10.04
CA SER A 727 8.26 1.15 -9.93
C SER A 727 8.85 1.66 -11.24
N ASN A 728 8.36 1.16 -12.37
CA ASN A 728 8.81 1.53 -13.71
C ASN A 728 8.64 3.04 -13.89
N MET A 729 7.45 3.54 -13.54
CA MET A 729 7.11 4.97 -13.57
C MET A 729 8.05 5.81 -12.70
N LYS A 730 8.48 5.30 -11.54
CA LYS A 730 9.37 6.05 -10.62
C LYS A 730 10.78 6.18 -11.17
N PHE A 731 11.31 5.12 -11.76
CA PHE A 731 12.63 5.13 -12.39
C PHE A 731 12.66 6.14 -13.53
N VAL A 732 11.67 6.08 -14.43
CA VAL A 732 11.61 6.98 -15.58
C VAL A 732 11.40 8.44 -15.16
N LEU A 733 10.54 8.71 -14.16
CA LEU A 733 10.36 10.06 -13.60
C LEU A 733 11.65 10.65 -13.00
N ASN A 734 12.63 9.81 -12.64
CA ASN A 734 13.95 10.21 -12.13
C ASN A 734 15.07 10.13 -13.18
N GLY A 735 14.72 9.99 -14.46
CA GLY A 735 15.67 9.90 -15.57
C GLY A 735 16.45 8.58 -15.62
N GLY A 736 15.97 7.52 -14.96
CA GLY A 736 16.47 6.16 -15.20
C GLY A 736 15.75 5.56 -16.41
N LEU A 737 16.50 4.94 -17.32
CA LEU A 737 15.94 4.22 -18.47
C LEU A 737 15.49 2.82 -18.07
N ILE A 738 14.72 2.18 -18.95
CA ILE A 738 14.20 0.82 -18.73
C ILE A 738 14.84 -0.13 -19.74
N ILE A 739 15.27 -1.29 -19.23
CA ILE A 739 15.35 -2.53 -20.01
C ILE A 739 14.20 -3.43 -19.56
N GLY A 740 13.43 -3.97 -20.49
CA GLY A 740 12.21 -4.68 -20.12
C GLY A 740 11.57 -5.47 -21.25
N THR A 741 10.63 -6.33 -20.86
CA THR A 741 9.73 -7.00 -21.80
C THR A 741 8.59 -6.07 -22.23
N CYS A 742 7.94 -6.41 -23.35
CA CYS A 742 6.70 -5.76 -23.76
C CYS A 742 5.52 -6.24 -22.87
N ASP A 743 5.54 -5.82 -21.60
CA ASP A 743 4.61 -6.26 -20.56
C ASP A 743 4.22 -5.14 -19.58
N GLY A 744 3.02 -5.24 -19.01
CA GLY A 744 2.51 -4.31 -18.00
C GLY A 744 2.69 -2.83 -18.35
N ALA A 745 3.25 -2.05 -17.40
CA ALA A 745 3.45 -0.61 -17.57
C ALA A 745 4.53 -0.24 -18.59
N ASN A 746 5.38 -1.18 -19.04
CA ASN A 746 6.39 -0.86 -20.05
C ASN A 746 5.73 -0.43 -21.36
N ILE A 747 4.59 -1.02 -21.72
CA ILE A 747 3.86 -0.71 -22.96
C ILE A 747 3.41 0.75 -22.98
N GLU A 748 2.74 1.19 -21.91
CA GLU A 748 2.28 2.57 -21.79
C GLU A 748 3.47 3.53 -21.66
N ILE A 749 4.53 3.16 -20.93
CA ILE A 749 5.74 3.99 -20.84
C ILE A 749 6.35 4.17 -22.24
N THR A 750 6.51 3.11 -23.03
CA THR A 750 6.99 3.17 -24.42
C THR A 750 6.14 4.12 -25.26
N ARG A 751 4.80 4.05 -25.12
CA ARG A 751 3.88 4.95 -25.83
C ARG A 751 4.14 6.42 -25.49
N GLU A 752 4.30 6.73 -24.20
CA GLU A 752 4.53 8.11 -23.77
C GLU A 752 5.95 8.59 -24.13
N ILE A 753 7.00 7.84 -23.76
CA ILE A 753 8.40 8.31 -23.89
C ILE A 753 9.03 8.08 -25.28
N GLY A 754 8.39 7.25 -26.11
CA GLY A 754 8.87 6.84 -27.43
C GLY A 754 9.79 5.62 -27.40
N GLU A 755 9.68 4.76 -28.41
CA GLU A 755 10.45 3.51 -28.55
C GLU A 755 11.97 3.70 -28.55
N SER A 756 12.47 4.86 -29.00
CA SER A 756 13.90 5.16 -29.01
C SER A 756 14.52 5.36 -27.61
N ASN A 757 13.68 5.48 -26.57
CA ASN A 757 14.07 5.84 -25.20
C ASN A 757 13.86 4.69 -24.20
N ILE A 758 13.60 3.47 -24.68
CA ILE A 758 13.44 2.25 -23.88
C ILE A 758 14.11 1.07 -24.59
N PHE A 759 14.65 0.11 -23.83
CA PHE A 759 15.30 -1.08 -24.35
C PHE A 759 14.38 -2.29 -24.19
N LEU A 760 13.62 -2.63 -25.22
CA LEU A 760 12.69 -3.76 -25.21
C LEU A 760 13.33 -5.04 -25.77
N PHE A 761 12.98 -6.18 -25.19
CA PHE A 761 13.42 -7.51 -25.65
C PHE A 761 12.40 -8.60 -25.30
N GLY A 762 12.71 -9.83 -25.73
CA GLY A 762 11.97 -11.03 -25.37
C GLY A 762 10.72 -11.26 -26.20
N ASN A 763 10.06 -12.38 -25.93
CA ASN A 763 8.84 -12.81 -26.60
C ASN A 763 7.63 -11.95 -26.19
N LEU A 764 6.61 -11.94 -27.05
CA LEU A 764 5.34 -11.25 -26.78
C LEU A 764 4.38 -12.16 -26.00
N ALA A 765 3.41 -11.56 -25.31
CA ALA A 765 2.45 -12.29 -24.48
C ALA A 765 1.62 -13.32 -25.27
N GLU A 766 1.37 -13.07 -26.55
CA GLU A 766 0.65 -13.98 -27.44
C GLU A 766 1.41 -15.27 -27.77
N ASP A 767 2.75 -15.26 -27.73
CA ASP A 767 3.58 -16.42 -28.08
C ASP A 767 3.85 -17.34 -26.87
N VAL A 768 3.59 -16.87 -25.65
CA VAL A 768 4.01 -17.54 -24.40
C VAL A 768 3.44 -18.95 -24.25
N GLU A 769 2.16 -19.14 -24.55
CA GLU A 769 1.53 -20.47 -24.39
C GLU A 769 2.01 -21.47 -25.44
N ASP A 770 2.29 -21.01 -26.66
CA ASP A 770 2.83 -21.87 -27.72
C ASP A 770 4.27 -22.30 -27.41
N LEU A 771 5.09 -21.39 -26.86
CA LEU A 771 6.43 -21.71 -26.38
C LEU A 771 6.38 -22.71 -25.21
N ARG A 772 5.54 -22.48 -24.20
CA ARG A 772 5.33 -23.44 -23.09
C ARG A 772 4.88 -24.82 -23.58
N HIS A 773 4.02 -24.86 -24.59
CA HIS A 773 3.61 -26.11 -25.21
C HIS A 773 4.79 -26.79 -25.91
N ALA A 774 5.61 -26.04 -26.65
CA ALA A 774 6.80 -26.56 -27.32
C ALA A 774 7.86 -27.10 -26.33
N HIS A 775 8.06 -26.47 -25.17
CA HIS A 775 8.94 -26.97 -24.12
C HIS A 775 8.51 -28.33 -23.55
N ASN A 776 7.20 -28.59 -23.45
CA ASN A 776 6.68 -29.82 -22.87
C ASN A 776 6.51 -30.96 -23.89
N TYR A 777 6.25 -30.63 -25.16
CA TYR A 777 5.84 -31.60 -26.18
C TYR A 777 6.62 -31.55 -27.49
N GLY A 778 7.48 -30.55 -27.68
CA GLY A 778 8.31 -30.35 -28.86
C GLY A 778 9.81 -30.51 -28.56
N ASP A 779 10.63 -30.17 -29.56
CA ASP A 779 12.08 -30.07 -29.40
C ASP A 779 12.46 -28.63 -29.01
N HIS A 780 12.97 -28.43 -27.79
CA HIS A 780 13.52 -27.15 -27.34
C HIS A 780 15.06 -27.26 -27.19
N SER A 781 15.79 -26.33 -27.81
CA SER A 781 17.25 -26.23 -27.66
C SER A 781 17.63 -25.01 -26.86
N MET A 782 18.44 -25.20 -25.83
CA MET A 782 18.90 -24.13 -24.96
C MET A 782 20.02 -23.30 -25.61
N ASP A 783 20.01 -21.99 -25.36
CA ASP A 783 21.06 -21.08 -25.81
C ASP A 783 22.45 -21.52 -25.28
N PRO A 784 23.49 -21.60 -26.13
CA PRO A 784 24.82 -22.07 -25.71
C PRO A 784 25.47 -21.22 -24.61
N ASP A 785 25.18 -19.92 -24.54
CA ASP A 785 25.71 -19.05 -23.50
C ASP A 785 24.98 -19.26 -22.17
N LEU A 786 23.68 -19.59 -22.19
CA LEU A 786 22.96 -20.04 -20.98
C LEU A 786 23.51 -21.37 -20.46
N VAL A 787 23.85 -22.31 -21.35
CA VAL A 787 24.47 -23.58 -20.96
C VAL A 787 25.80 -23.34 -20.24
N LYS A 788 26.66 -22.44 -20.73
CA LYS A 788 27.92 -22.07 -20.05
C LYS A 788 27.68 -21.47 -18.66
N VAL A 789 26.62 -20.68 -18.50
CA VAL A 789 26.22 -20.13 -17.18
C VAL A 789 25.87 -21.27 -16.22
N PHE A 790 25.08 -22.23 -16.67
CA PHE A 790 24.71 -23.40 -15.86
C PHE A 790 25.91 -24.29 -15.53
N GLU A 791 26.83 -24.50 -16.47
CA GLU A 791 28.09 -25.20 -16.22
C GLU A 791 28.92 -24.49 -15.14
N ALA A 792 29.02 -23.15 -15.19
CA ALA A 792 29.71 -22.38 -14.15
C ALA A 792 29.07 -22.56 -12.77
N ILE A 793 27.74 -22.52 -12.68
CA ILE A 793 27.02 -22.78 -11.43
C ILE A 793 27.27 -24.22 -10.94
N LYS A 794 27.14 -25.22 -11.82
CA LYS A 794 27.34 -26.65 -11.52
C LYS A 794 28.79 -26.99 -11.14
N SER A 795 29.76 -26.18 -11.56
CA SER A 795 31.19 -26.35 -11.25
C SER A 795 31.59 -25.93 -9.82
N ASN A 796 30.64 -25.51 -8.99
CA ASN A 796 30.85 -24.91 -7.67
C ASN A 796 31.58 -23.56 -7.69
N MET A 797 31.59 -22.85 -8.83
CA MET A 797 32.23 -21.53 -8.94
C MET A 797 31.66 -20.51 -7.95
N PHE A 798 30.36 -20.60 -7.66
CA PHE A 798 29.63 -19.67 -6.79
C PHE A 798 29.17 -20.32 -5.48
N GLY A 799 29.92 -21.31 -4.96
CA GLY A 799 29.55 -22.05 -3.76
C GLY A 799 29.00 -23.44 -4.06
N ASP A 800 28.26 -24.04 -3.13
CA ASP A 800 27.73 -25.40 -3.29
C ASP A 800 26.70 -25.48 -4.44
N ALA A 801 27.04 -26.19 -5.51
CA ALA A 801 26.18 -26.39 -6.67
C ALA A 801 24.86 -27.10 -6.30
N GLY A 802 24.87 -27.95 -5.27
CA GLY A 802 23.67 -28.64 -4.79
C GLY A 802 22.57 -27.67 -4.34
N SER A 803 22.97 -26.54 -3.77
CA SER A 803 22.06 -25.47 -3.32
C SER A 803 21.33 -24.76 -4.47
N PHE A 804 21.86 -24.81 -5.69
CA PHE A 804 21.28 -24.18 -6.88
C PHE A 804 20.68 -25.19 -7.88
N GLY A 805 20.83 -26.49 -7.63
CA GLY A 805 20.45 -27.55 -8.57
C GLY A 805 18.98 -27.47 -9.00
N ALA A 806 18.06 -27.21 -8.08
CA ALA A 806 16.63 -27.10 -8.43
C ALA A 806 16.31 -25.82 -9.24
N LEU A 807 17.07 -24.74 -9.08
CA LEU A 807 16.88 -23.52 -9.89
C LEU A 807 17.27 -23.79 -11.35
N VAL A 808 18.37 -24.52 -11.56
CA VAL A 808 18.81 -24.91 -12.90
C VAL A 808 17.90 -25.99 -13.49
N GLY A 809 17.56 -27.02 -12.71
CA GLY A 809 16.66 -28.11 -13.13
C GLY A 809 15.24 -27.63 -13.44
N ALA A 810 14.75 -26.54 -12.83
CA ALA A 810 13.48 -25.93 -13.20
C ALA A 810 13.44 -25.51 -14.68
N ILE A 811 14.59 -25.13 -15.25
CA ILE A 811 14.74 -24.69 -16.64
C ILE A 811 15.14 -25.87 -17.52
N GLU A 812 16.12 -26.68 -17.11
CA GLU A 812 16.62 -27.81 -17.92
C GLU A 812 15.63 -28.98 -18.00
N ASP A 813 14.97 -29.33 -16.89
CA ASP A 813 14.25 -30.60 -16.73
C ASP A 813 12.74 -30.44 -16.54
N HIS A 814 12.26 -29.23 -16.25
CA HIS A 814 10.86 -28.96 -15.86
C HIS A 814 10.17 -27.91 -16.73
N GLY A 815 10.62 -27.77 -17.98
CA GLY A 815 9.90 -27.08 -19.06
C GLY A 815 9.92 -25.55 -18.99
N ASP A 816 10.84 -24.97 -18.21
CA ASP A 816 11.12 -23.53 -18.13
C ASP A 816 9.89 -22.63 -18.28
N TYR A 817 8.93 -22.77 -17.36
CA TYR A 817 7.61 -22.14 -17.46
C TYR A 817 7.64 -20.60 -17.63
N TYR A 818 8.74 -19.97 -17.23
CA TYR A 818 8.93 -18.52 -17.30
C TYR A 818 9.81 -18.06 -18.47
N LEU A 819 10.14 -18.97 -19.40
CA LEU A 819 10.81 -18.68 -20.67
C LEU A 819 12.13 -17.94 -20.46
N VAL A 820 12.93 -18.42 -19.50
CA VAL A 820 14.27 -17.88 -19.25
C VAL A 820 15.18 -18.21 -20.43
N SER A 821 15.14 -19.45 -20.94
CA SER A 821 15.96 -19.92 -22.05
C SER A 821 15.61 -19.24 -23.37
N ASP A 822 14.33 -19.05 -23.66
CA ASP A 822 13.89 -18.42 -24.92
C ASP A 822 14.28 -16.94 -24.99
N ASP A 823 14.15 -16.21 -23.88
CA ASP A 823 14.45 -14.77 -23.85
C ASP A 823 15.93 -14.47 -23.61
N PHE A 824 16.73 -15.42 -23.11
CA PHE A 824 18.11 -15.17 -22.66
C PHE A 824 18.99 -14.52 -23.73
N HIS A 825 18.92 -15.03 -24.96
CA HIS A 825 19.70 -14.51 -26.09
C HIS A 825 19.37 -13.05 -26.40
N SER A 826 18.07 -12.75 -26.51
CA SER A 826 17.60 -11.38 -26.79
C SER A 826 17.90 -10.43 -25.62
N TYR A 827 17.88 -10.93 -24.38
CA TYR A 827 18.24 -10.18 -23.19
C TYR A 827 19.72 -9.76 -23.22
N ILE A 828 20.65 -10.68 -23.48
CA ILE A 828 22.08 -10.36 -23.52
C ILE A 828 22.43 -9.43 -24.69
N GLN A 829 21.80 -9.58 -25.86
CA GLN A 829 21.95 -8.65 -26.98
C GLN A 829 21.47 -7.24 -26.63
N THR A 830 20.34 -7.14 -25.94
CA THR A 830 19.80 -5.85 -25.52
C THR A 830 20.68 -5.20 -24.46
N GLN A 831 21.31 -5.98 -23.58
CA GLN A 831 22.32 -5.47 -22.65
C GLN A 831 23.57 -4.92 -23.34
N GLU A 832 23.96 -5.47 -24.49
CA GLU A 832 25.03 -4.89 -25.33
C GLU A 832 24.61 -3.55 -25.94
N LEU A 833 23.35 -3.42 -26.39
CA LEU A 833 22.81 -2.13 -26.86
C LEU A 833 22.81 -1.07 -25.76
N VAL A 834 22.49 -1.46 -24.52
CA VAL A 834 22.59 -0.58 -23.35
C VAL A 834 24.02 -0.10 -23.14
N ASP A 835 25.01 -1.01 -23.23
CA ASP A 835 26.43 -0.65 -23.08
C ASP A 835 26.89 0.32 -24.18
N GLU A 836 26.51 0.09 -25.43
CA GLU A 836 26.84 0.99 -26.53
C GLU A 836 26.17 2.36 -26.38
N ALA A 837 24.90 2.40 -26.00
CA ALA A 837 24.19 3.65 -25.77
C ALA A 837 24.81 4.45 -24.61
N TYR A 838 25.22 3.78 -23.53
CA TYR A 838 25.83 4.43 -22.37
C TYR A 838 27.24 4.98 -22.67
N LYS A 839 27.96 4.48 -23.68
CA LYS A 839 29.23 5.10 -24.11
C LYS A 839 29.02 6.52 -24.65
N ASN A 840 27.88 6.78 -25.29
CA ASN A 840 27.50 8.12 -25.76
C ASN A 840 26.71 8.87 -24.68
N GLN A 841 27.43 9.44 -23.71
CA GLN A 841 26.81 10.15 -22.58
C GLN A 841 25.92 11.33 -23.01
N ASP A 842 26.26 12.04 -24.09
CA ASP A 842 25.45 13.17 -24.56
C ASP A 842 24.07 12.74 -25.05
N GLU A 843 24.01 11.63 -25.79
CA GLU A 843 22.74 11.05 -26.26
C GLU A 843 21.98 10.36 -25.12
N TRP A 844 22.68 9.64 -24.25
CA TRP A 844 22.08 9.01 -23.07
C TRP A 844 21.32 10.03 -22.21
N ILE A 845 21.93 11.19 -21.94
CA ILE A 845 21.29 12.26 -21.16
C ILE A 845 20.10 12.85 -21.92
N SER A 846 20.18 13.05 -23.25
CA SER A 846 19.02 13.48 -24.04
C SER A 846 17.86 12.50 -23.89
N LYS A 847 18.11 11.18 -23.97
CA LYS A 847 17.10 10.15 -23.75
C LYS A 847 16.46 10.29 -22.36
N CYS A 848 17.28 10.41 -21.30
CA CYS A 848 16.79 10.60 -19.93
C CYS A 848 15.88 11.82 -19.77
N ILE A 849 16.27 12.97 -20.34
CA ILE A 849 15.49 14.22 -20.26
C ILE A 849 14.16 14.06 -21.00
N GLN A 850 14.20 13.54 -22.23
CA GLN A 850 12.99 13.29 -23.03
C GLN A 850 12.04 12.32 -22.32
N SER A 851 12.57 11.26 -21.69
CA SER A 851 11.76 10.33 -20.92
C SER A 851 11.05 11.03 -19.77
N VAL A 852 11.76 11.82 -18.94
CA VAL A 852 11.15 12.57 -17.84
C VAL A 852 10.11 13.57 -18.34
N ALA A 853 10.39 14.27 -19.45
CA ALA A 853 9.50 15.26 -20.02
C ALA A 853 8.10 14.71 -20.35
N ARG A 854 8.01 13.41 -20.63
CA ARG A 854 6.77 12.74 -21.04
C ARG A 854 6.11 11.90 -19.94
N MET A 855 6.54 12.05 -18.68
CA MET A 855 5.97 11.29 -17.56
C MET A 855 4.67 11.84 -16.98
N GLY A 856 4.12 12.92 -17.54
CA GLY A 856 2.91 13.58 -17.00
C GLY A 856 1.71 12.66 -16.81
N PHE A 857 1.49 11.72 -17.74
CA PHE A 857 0.39 10.75 -17.70
C PHE A 857 0.40 9.85 -16.46
N PHE A 858 1.58 9.55 -15.90
CA PHE A 858 1.76 8.62 -14.79
C PHE A 858 1.63 9.26 -13.41
N SER A 859 1.11 10.48 -13.32
CA SER A 859 0.75 11.10 -12.04
C SER A 859 -0.45 10.39 -11.39
N SER A 860 -0.35 10.06 -10.10
CA SER A 860 -1.50 9.53 -9.37
C SER A 860 -2.66 10.53 -9.23
N ASP A 861 -2.42 11.83 -9.44
CA ASP A 861 -3.48 12.84 -9.45
C ASP A 861 -4.45 12.62 -10.63
N ARG A 862 -3.89 12.29 -11.80
CA ARG A 862 -4.67 11.94 -12.99
C ARG A 862 -5.51 10.70 -12.74
N CYS A 863 -4.93 9.67 -12.12
CA CYS A 863 -5.68 8.47 -11.73
C CYS A 863 -6.86 8.81 -10.81
N ILE A 864 -6.64 9.62 -9.77
CA ILE A 864 -7.70 10.00 -8.83
C ILE A 864 -8.83 10.79 -9.51
N ASN A 865 -8.52 11.68 -10.45
CA ASN A 865 -9.55 12.37 -11.24
C ASN A 865 -10.34 11.38 -12.11
N GLU A 866 -9.70 10.44 -12.80
CA GLU A 866 -10.40 9.40 -13.57
C GLU A 866 -11.30 8.51 -12.70
N TYR A 867 -10.83 8.10 -11.51
CA TYR A 867 -11.64 7.38 -10.53
C TYR A 867 -12.83 8.23 -10.06
N ALA A 868 -12.61 9.51 -9.77
CA ALA A 868 -13.64 10.43 -9.29
C ALA A 868 -14.75 10.65 -10.33
N GLU A 869 -14.39 10.80 -11.61
CA GLU A 869 -15.33 11.05 -12.70
C GLU A 869 -16.06 9.77 -13.16
N SER A 870 -15.33 8.65 -13.32
CA SER A 870 -15.87 7.46 -14.01
C SER A 870 -16.42 6.37 -13.09
N ILE A 871 -16.07 6.41 -11.79
CA ILE A 871 -16.41 5.35 -10.82
C ILE A 871 -17.16 5.92 -9.60
N TRP A 872 -16.60 6.95 -8.95
CA TRP A 872 -17.12 7.44 -7.67
C TRP A 872 -18.18 8.53 -7.82
N ASN A 873 -18.18 9.27 -8.93
CA ASN A 873 -19.02 10.42 -9.20
C ASN A 873 -18.96 11.43 -8.04
N ILE A 874 -17.78 11.98 -7.80
CA ILE A 874 -17.49 12.87 -6.68
C ILE A 874 -16.68 14.07 -7.14
N GLU A 875 -16.97 15.23 -6.55
CA GLU A 875 -16.28 16.49 -6.80
C GLU A 875 -15.35 16.86 -5.63
N PRO A 876 -14.26 17.60 -5.86
CA PRO A 876 -13.38 18.06 -4.80
C PRO A 876 -14.08 19.12 -3.93
N LEU A 877 -13.82 19.08 -2.62
CA LEU A 877 -14.33 20.05 -1.66
C LEU A 877 -13.28 21.15 -1.44
N GLN A 878 -13.35 22.20 -2.26
CA GLN A 878 -12.36 23.27 -2.19
C GLN A 878 -12.35 23.96 -0.82
N PRO A 879 -11.17 24.15 -0.21
CA PRO A 879 -11.04 24.97 0.99
C PRO A 879 -11.38 26.43 0.69
N GLU A 880 -12.13 27.10 1.56
CA GLU A 880 -12.26 28.56 1.49
C GLU A 880 -10.87 29.22 1.67
N SER A 881 -10.61 30.29 0.92
CA SER A 881 -9.27 30.85 0.67
C SER A 881 -8.41 31.14 1.92
N LYS A 882 -7.08 31.18 1.75
CA LYS A 882 -6.02 31.38 2.77
C LYS A 882 -6.18 32.60 3.72
N ASN A 883 -7.14 33.50 3.53
CA ASN A 883 -7.28 34.76 4.30
C ASN A 883 -8.60 34.97 5.06
N GLY A 884 -9.42 33.94 5.29
CA GLY A 884 -10.59 34.09 6.13
C GLY A 884 -11.01 32.77 6.76
N LEU A 885 -10.86 32.65 8.08
CA LEU A 885 -11.69 31.71 8.83
C LEU A 885 -13.15 32.09 8.56
N PRO A 886 -14.01 31.17 8.09
CA PRO A 886 -15.44 31.38 8.19
C PRO A 886 -15.76 31.71 9.64
N LYS A 887 -16.62 32.71 9.89
CA LYS A 887 -17.15 32.99 11.24
C LYS A 887 -17.79 31.75 11.90
N SER A 888 -18.06 30.71 11.12
CA SER A 888 -18.67 29.43 11.52
C SER A 888 -17.71 28.22 11.53
N GLU A 889 -16.40 28.37 11.28
CA GLU A 889 -15.39 27.29 11.39
C GLU A 889 -14.62 27.31 12.74
N LEU A 890 -15.16 28.00 13.75
CA LEU A 890 -14.61 28.09 15.10
C LEU A 890 -14.93 26.87 15.96
#